data_AF-A0A669EC77-F1
#
_entry.id   AF-A0A669EC77-F1
#
_cell.length_a   1.000
_cell.length_b   1.000
_cell.length_c   1.000
_cell.angle_alpha   90.00
_cell.angle_beta   90.00
_cell.angle_gamma   90.00
#
_symmetry.space_group_name_H-M   'P 1'
#
loop_
_entity.id
_entity.type
_entity.pdbx_description
1 polymer ?
#
loop_
_entity_poly.entity_id
_entity_poly.type
_entity_poly.pdbx_seq_one_letter_code
_entity_poly.pdbx_strand_id
1 'polypeptide(L)'
;MDAELDKFPPGHSNRISTTLKAVMVRLKLTDIWRFKYPQSKMFTWCNNSNSRHSRIDFWLVSESFDSSSIDVGAWPSPATDHKAIYIKINLTSLSNSSVVKFTYWKLNSSLLQNDDVKKDLKDLISKFWSIAQEDLKYGNNWELLKFEIGKYLRKVGSLNAKSKRLEEENIISQITQLSNKQIYTLTEEDKLNLAKLQDKLDCLYSDKAKGAFIRSRSKWLEEGERNSHYFFSLEKKHSSINNISKLMINGVITEDYRLISKHCSHFYKELYSSTFSQEAADHLLESLNVKSISQEDSILCDQPISLEEVKNAIGLLKNNKSPGTDGLTAELYKTFSEELSPFLLEVFVESIGNQQLPTTMNQGLTTLIPKPNKDLLMIDNWRPISLLNNDYKLFALIIANRLKMVLESVIDETQSGFMPKRHITNNIRLVLDILDYSDLINSNVFILFLDFYKAFDTVEHEFIFQALDKYGFGTYFSTAIKTLYHNSNSSIKLTNGTSPRFNIQRGIRQGCPISPYLFLLIAQLLSNHIKSSNVKGISLIGKDLLITQLADDTTLFLKDEYQIFIAIETISMFSKASGLYLNIPKCELMAIKECSKTALCNIPIKQEVRYLGIIITKNQERITQNFYPILEKLKHRFNQWLLRDLSLKGRVLITKAEGISRLAYAALALHLDNKLIKEVDKLLFNFIWKNRTHYIKKTVLMNPYVNGGLNVLDFNTLNNTFKINWLKNLITKPTSIWNTIPVFMFSKLGGTEFFLTCNFDIDKTPLKISAFHRQAFLAWTLIYKHNFSPHSYYIWNNKDILFKRKSLFLDSWFRNNIVLVNQLFDLNGTLFSYEEFCLHFNLAINRHDYTKVFGSIPSGVCMLFKNQPNITSFHRPLASPIQTLVGKICFSKQSKNNKSIRALFQSSITTVPYVIFFWNRLSDGIMWNEVWRLPNQFLITNKIKDISYKLIHRIYPSKDYLQSKFSLDIDTS
;
A
#
# COMPACT_ATOMS: atom_id res chain seq x y z
N MET A 1 -40.60 14.24 -31.86
CA MET A 1 -39.66 14.77 -32.84
C MET A 1 -40.48 15.14 -34.04
N ASP A 2 -40.76 16.44 -34.11
CA ASP A 2 -41.46 17.07 -35.21
C ASP A 2 -40.46 17.25 -36.36
N ALA A 3 -40.73 16.71 -37.53
CA ALA A 3 -39.79 16.66 -38.63
C ALA A 3 -39.56 18.03 -39.30
N GLU A 4 -40.44 18.99 -39.06
CA GLU A 4 -40.31 20.37 -39.56
C GLU A 4 -39.64 21.30 -38.54
N LEU A 5 -39.85 21.06 -37.25
CA LEU A 5 -39.33 21.90 -36.17
C LEU A 5 -38.04 21.38 -35.52
N ASP A 6 -37.84 20.05 -35.48
CA ASP A 6 -36.70 19.40 -34.81
C ASP A 6 -35.58 19.00 -35.77
N LYS A 7 -35.68 19.30 -37.08
CA LYS A 7 -34.66 18.97 -38.08
C LYS A 7 -34.43 20.09 -39.09
N PHE A 8 -33.20 20.22 -39.54
CA PHE A 8 -32.81 21.06 -40.66
C PHE A 8 -31.87 20.28 -41.60
N PRO A 9 -32.16 20.19 -42.91
CA PRO A 9 -33.41 20.57 -43.56
C PRO A 9 -34.62 19.75 -43.05
N PRO A 10 -35.87 20.26 -43.21
CA PRO A 10 -37.08 19.57 -42.76
C PRO A 10 -37.19 18.15 -43.34
N GLY A 11 -37.56 17.19 -42.51
CA GLY A 11 -37.76 15.80 -42.92
C GLY A 11 -39.21 15.51 -43.32
N HIS A 12 -39.43 14.50 -44.15
CA HIS A 12 -40.77 14.13 -44.65
C HIS A 12 -41.66 13.34 -43.65
N SER A 13 -41.15 12.92 -42.48
CA SER A 13 -41.95 12.16 -41.49
C SER A 13 -41.47 12.31 -40.04
N ASN A 14 -42.43 12.44 -39.12
CA ASN A 14 -42.19 12.47 -37.66
C ASN A 14 -41.74 11.09 -37.17
N ARG A 15 -40.43 10.90 -36.97
CA ARG A 15 -39.87 9.64 -36.42
C ARG A 15 -39.38 9.85 -34.98
N ILE A 16 -40.12 9.32 -34.01
CA ILE A 16 -39.62 9.05 -32.64
C ILE A 16 -39.54 7.54 -32.49
N SER A 17 -38.49 7.06 -31.83
CA SER A 17 -38.35 5.64 -31.44
C SER A 17 -39.61 5.14 -30.71
N THR A 18 -40.21 4.04 -31.20
CA THR A 18 -41.37 3.39 -30.56
C THR A 18 -41.05 2.98 -29.11
N THR A 19 -39.81 2.56 -28.85
CA THR A 19 -39.30 2.25 -27.50
C THR A 19 -39.31 3.49 -26.59
N LEU A 20 -38.89 4.65 -27.10
CA LEU A 20 -38.89 5.89 -26.31
C LEU A 20 -40.32 6.32 -25.96
N LYS A 21 -41.24 6.25 -26.92
CA LYS A 21 -42.67 6.51 -26.66
C LYS A 21 -43.23 5.56 -25.59
N ALA A 22 -42.93 4.26 -25.68
CA ALA A 22 -43.37 3.29 -24.68
C ALA A 22 -42.81 3.59 -23.28
N VAL A 23 -41.54 4.01 -23.18
CA VAL A 23 -40.93 4.43 -21.91
C VAL A 23 -41.59 5.68 -21.35
N MET A 24 -41.84 6.69 -22.19
CA MET A 24 -42.49 7.93 -21.77
C MET A 24 -43.91 7.69 -21.26
N VAL A 25 -44.72 6.88 -21.98
CA VAL A 25 -46.08 6.52 -21.55
C VAL A 25 -46.06 5.71 -20.25
N ARG A 26 -45.21 4.69 -20.16
CA ARG A 26 -45.13 3.82 -18.97
C ARG A 26 -44.73 4.59 -17.71
N LEU A 27 -43.84 5.57 -17.85
CA LEU A 27 -43.30 6.35 -16.73
C LEU A 27 -43.98 7.72 -16.56
N LYS A 28 -45.05 8.01 -17.31
CA LYS A 28 -45.75 9.31 -17.34
C LYS A 28 -44.78 10.50 -17.49
N LEU A 29 -43.89 10.41 -18.47
CA LEU A 29 -42.89 11.43 -18.76
C LEU A 29 -43.27 12.28 -19.96
N THR A 30 -43.10 13.59 -19.82
CA THR A 30 -43.33 14.58 -20.89
C THR A 30 -42.03 15.29 -21.24
N ASP A 31 -41.82 15.54 -22.53
CA ASP A 31 -40.73 16.39 -23.04
C ASP A 31 -41.08 17.86 -22.78
N ILE A 32 -40.68 18.38 -21.62
CA ILE A 32 -41.13 19.68 -21.11
C ILE A 32 -40.66 20.85 -21.99
N TRP A 33 -39.55 20.70 -22.69
CA TRP A 33 -39.07 21.75 -23.61
C TRP A 33 -40.04 21.93 -24.79
N ARG A 34 -40.50 20.83 -25.41
CA ARG A 34 -41.50 20.90 -26.49
C ARG A 34 -42.88 21.30 -25.98
N PHE A 35 -43.23 20.93 -24.75
CA PHE A 35 -44.44 21.41 -24.08
C PHE A 35 -44.44 22.93 -23.88
N LYS A 36 -43.31 23.50 -23.41
CA LYS A 36 -43.17 24.95 -23.18
C LYS A 36 -42.97 25.77 -24.44
N TYR A 37 -42.34 25.19 -25.47
CA TYR A 37 -42.01 25.86 -26.72
C TYR A 37 -42.54 25.07 -27.93
N PRO A 38 -43.88 25.05 -28.16
CA PRO A 38 -44.48 24.16 -29.15
C PRO A 38 -44.00 24.44 -30.58
N GLN A 39 -43.78 25.71 -30.93
CA GLN A 39 -43.44 26.16 -32.29
C GLN A 39 -41.98 26.61 -32.46
N SER A 40 -41.20 26.64 -31.37
CA SER A 40 -39.81 27.08 -31.46
C SER A 40 -38.91 26.01 -32.07
N LYS A 41 -37.89 26.46 -32.81
CA LYS A 41 -36.81 25.61 -33.34
C LYS A 41 -35.59 25.74 -32.44
N MET A 42 -35.12 24.61 -31.91
CA MET A 42 -33.85 24.53 -31.19
C MET A 42 -33.21 23.18 -31.48
N PHE A 43 -31.97 23.21 -31.96
CA PHE A 43 -31.23 22.01 -32.29
C PHE A 43 -30.23 21.70 -31.18
N THR A 44 -30.15 20.42 -30.80
CA THR A 44 -29.19 19.94 -29.82
C THR A 44 -28.01 19.24 -30.46
N TRP A 45 -28.04 19.03 -31.78
CA TRP A 45 -26.96 18.45 -32.56
C TRP A 45 -26.76 19.16 -33.90
N CYS A 46 -25.51 19.25 -34.35
CA CYS A 46 -25.10 19.78 -35.65
C CYS A 46 -23.96 18.94 -36.25
N ASN A 47 -23.98 18.68 -37.55
CA ASN A 47 -22.82 18.03 -38.19
C ASN A 47 -21.62 18.98 -38.33
N ASN A 48 -20.41 18.44 -38.58
CA ASN A 48 -19.17 19.23 -38.70
C ASN A 48 -19.22 20.34 -39.75
N SER A 49 -20.02 20.18 -40.81
CA SER A 49 -20.21 21.19 -41.86
C SER A 49 -21.38 22.14 -41.60
N ASN A 50 -22.07 22.02 -40.46
CA ASN A 50 -23.30 22.75 -40.10
C ASN A 50 -24.41 22.74 -41.17
N SER A 51 -24.37 21.78 -42.11
CA SER A 51 -25.40 21.62 -43.14
C SER A 51 -26.63 20.87 -42.65
N ARG A 52 -26.53 20.18 -41.50
CA ARG A 52 -27.62 19.45 -40.87
C ARG A 52 -27.68 19.73 -39.38
N HIS A 53 -28.89 20.02 -38.92
CA HIS A 53 -29.18 20.20 -37.49
C HIS A 53 -30.34 19.30 -37.07
N SER A 54 -30.30 18.79 -35.84
CA SER A 54 -31.40 17.99 -35.30
C SER A 54 -31.52 18.15 -33.78
N ARG A 55 -32.73 18.04 -33.24
CA ARG A 55 -32.99 17.92 -31.79
C ARG A 55 -33.11 16.45 -31.42
N ILE A 56 -31.99 15.85 -31.05
CA ILE A 56 -31.92 14.43 -30.68
C ILE A 56 -31.88 14.19 -29.17
N ASP A 57 -31.77 15.25 -28.37
CA ASP A 57 -31.80 15.22 -26.91
C ASP A 57 -33.15 15.74 -26.38
N PHE A 58 -33.68 15.12 -25.31
CA PHE A 58 -35.02 15.37 -24.77
C PHE A 58 -34.99 15.79 -23.30
N TRP A 59 -35.91 16.67 -22.88
CA TRP A 59 -36.06 17.13 -21.49
C TRP A 59 -37.22 16.39 -20.84
N LEU A 60 -37.00 15.14 -20.43
CA LEU A 60 -38.07 14.31 -19.87
C LEU A 60 -38.26 14.56 -18.37
N VAL A 61 -39.47 14.97 -17.98
CA VAL A 61 -39.90 15.12 -16.58
C VAL A 61 -41.24 14.44 -16.37
N SER A 62 -41.50 13.97 -15.15
CA SER A 62 -42.80 13.40 -14.79
C SER A 62 -43.90 14.45 -14.95
N GLU A 63 -45.04 14.04 -15.51
CA GLU A 63 -46.26 14.86 -15.61
C GLU A 63 -46.75 15.38 -14.26
N SER A 64 -46.32 14.77 -13.15
CA SER A 64 -46.65 15.20 -11.78
C SER A 64 -45.95 16.49 -11.34
N PHE A 65 -44.95 16.99 -12.07
CA PHE A 65 -44.29 18.25 -11.74
C PHE A 65 -45.02 19.43 -12.37
N ASP A 66 -45.18 20.51 -11.60
CA ASP A 66 -45.69 21.76 -12.15
C ASP A 66 -44.71 22.34 -13.18
N SER A 67 -45.14 22.41 -14.42
CA SER A 67 -44.39 22.99 -15.54
C SER A 67 -43.90 24.41 -15.25
N SER A 68 -44.63 25.20 -14.46
CA SER A 68 -44.26 26.58 -14.11
C SER A 68 -42.96 26.65 -13.27
N SER A 69 -42.71 25.61 -12.47
CA SER A 69 -41.55 25.49 -11.57
C SER A 69 -40.27 24.99 -12.24
N ILE A 70 -40.34 24.63 -13.53
CA ILE A 70 -39.24 24.01 -14.27
C ILE A 70 -38.69 24.97 -15.32
N ASP A 71 -37.42 25.31 -15.23
CA ASP A 71 -36.69 26.05 -16.27
C ASP A 71 -35.87 25.07 -17.14
N VAL A 72 -35.92 25.23 -18.47
CA VAL A 72 -35.29 24.31 -19.43
C VAL A 72 -34.67 25.05 -20.60
N GLY A 73 -33.52 24.55 -21.05
CA GLY A 73 -32.85 25.06 -22.23
C GLY A 73 -31.61 24.28 -22.61
N ALA A 74 -30.81 24.85 -23.51
CA ALA A 74 -29.54 24.29 -23.97
C ALA A 74 -28.40 25.32 -23.85
N TRP A 75 -27.20 24.83 -23.56
CA TRP A 75 -25.95 25.58 -23.55
C TRP A 75 -25.05 25.11 -24.69
N PRO A 76 -24.33 26.02 -25.37
CA PRO A 76 -23.28 25.62 -26.29
C PRO A 76 -22.23 24.79 -25.54
N SER A 77 -21.80 23.68 -26.14
CA SER A 77 -20.78 22.81 -25.55
C SER A 77 -19.54 22.80 -26.44
N PRO A 78 -18.37 23.24 -25.95
CA PRO A 78 -17.14 23.20 -26.71
C PRO A 78 -16.76 21.77 -27.11
N ALA A 79 -16.21 21.60 -28.31
CA ALA A 79 -15.64 20.35 -28.83
C ALA A 79 -16.61 19.16 -28.97
N THR A 80 -17.92 19.41 -29.00
CA THR A 80 -18.92 18.41 -29.35
C THR A 80 -19.86 18.96 -30.42
N ASP A 81 -20.32 18.05 -31.28
CA ASP A 81 -21.42 18.21 -32.21
C ASP A 81 -22.78 18.35 -31.51
N HIS A 82 -22.84 18.26 -30.17
CA HIS A 82 -24.04 18.45 -29.37
C HIS A 82 -24.03 19.75 -28.55
N LYS A 83 -25.21 20.28 -28.23
CA LYS A 83 -25.43 21.27 -27.16
C LYS A 83 -25.76 20.55 -25.85
N ALA A 84 -25.22 21.01 -24.74
CA ALA A 84 -25.58 20.49 -23.42
C ALA A 84 -27.00 20.94 -23.08
N ILE A 85 -27.85 20.03 -22.63
CA ILE A 85 -29.22 20.35 -22.21
C ILE A 85 -29.30 20.46 -20.69
N TYR A 86 -30.13 21.37 -20.16
CA TYR A 86 -30.36 21.51 -18.73
C TYR A 86 -31.85 21.50 -18.36
N ILE A 87 -32.15 20.92 -17.20
CA ILE A 87 -33.44 21.02 -16.50
C ILE A 87 -33.15 21.58 -15.11
N LYS A 88 -33.78 22.70 -14.76
CA LYS A 88 -33.72 23.32 -13.43
C LYS A 88 -35.10 23.25 -12.79
N ILE A 89 -35.24 22.48 -11.73
CA ILE A 89 -36.50 22.31 -11.00
C ILE A 89 -36.44 23.15 -9.72
N ASN A 90 -37.32 24.13 -9.58
CA ASN A 90 -37.45 24.93 -8.37
C ASN A 90 -38.36 24.18 -7.39
N LEU A 91 -37.77 23.36 -6.52
CA LEU A 91 -38.48 22.70 -5.44
C LEU A 91 -38.72 23.72 -4.31
N THR A 92 -39.98 24.07 -4.04
CA THR A 92 -40.37 24.78 -2.82
C THR A 92 -40.13 23.85 -1.63
N SER A 93 -38.95 23.94 -1.01
CA SER A 93 -38.67 23.15 0.19
C SER A 93 -39.39 23.73 1.40
N LEU A 94 -40.19 22.89 2.07
CA LEU A 94 -40.57 23.11 3.46
C LEU A 94 -39.30 23.32 4.32
N SER A 95 -39.34 24.41 5.10
CA SER A 95 -38.33 24.95 6.00
C SER A 95 -37.18 25.76 5.37
N ASN A 96 -37.32 27.09 5.51
CA ASN A 96 -36.24 28.08 5.57
C ASN A 96 -35.31 27.85 6.78
N SER A 97 -34.85 26.63 7.00
CA SER A 97 -33.63 26.43 7.77
C SER A 97 -32.51 26.63 6.78
N SER A 98 -31.90 27.81 6.75
CA SER A 98 -30.60 27.99 6.14
C SER A 98 -29.68 26.94 6.76
N VAL A 99 -29.49 25.80 6.09
CA VAL A 99 -28.50 24.81 6.47
C VAL A 99 -27.16 25.45 6.16
N VAL A 100 -26.72 26.31 7.07
CA VAL A 100 -25.37 26.85 7.10
C VAL A 100 -24.48 25.63 7.22
N LYS A 101 -23.89 25.23 6.10
CA LYS A 101 -22.87 24.18 6.10
C LYS A 101 -21.68 24.74 6.87
N PHE A 102 -21.61 24.45 8.16
CA PHE A 102 -20.44 24.74 8.99
C PHE A 102 -19.28 23.82 8.59
N THR A 103 -18.69 24.06 7.42
CA THR A 103 -17.46 23.38 7.01
C THR A 103 -16.28 24.16 7.57
N TYR A 104 -15.39 23.49 8.30
CA TYR A 104 -14.14 24.09 8.74
C TYR A 104 -13.29 24.55 7.55
N TRP A 105 -12.71 25.74 7.66
CA TRP A 105 -11.93 26.36 6.59
C TRP A 105 -10.64 25.59 6.33
N LYS A 106 -10.20 25.60 5.06
CA LYS A 106 -8.92 25.03 4.63
C LYS A 106 -8.30 25.99 3.63
N LEU A 107 -6.99 26.20 3.76
CA LEU A 107 -6.23 26.96 2.80
C LEU A 107 -6.30 26.29 1.42
N ASN A 108 -6.65 27.08 0.42
CA ASN A 108 -6.39 26.74 -0.97
C ASN A 108 -4.93 27.05 -1.30
N SER A 109 -4.08 26.03 -1.35
CA SER A 109 -2.64 26.18 -1.58
C SER A 109 -2.28 26.85 -2.91
N SER A 110 -3.22 26.96 -3.88
CA SER A 110 -2.98 27.72 -5.11
C SER A 110 -2.79 29.22 -4.86
N LEU A 111 -3.28 29.75 -3.75
CA LEU A 111 -3.08 31.17 -3.39
C LEU A 111 -1.60 31.47 -3.12
N LEU A 112 -0.84 30.48 -2.65
CA LEU A 112 0.59 30.60 -2.38
C LEU A 112 1.44 30.66 -3.66
N GLN A 113 0.83 30.62 -4.85
CA GLN A 113 1.53 30.82 -6.12
C GLN A 113 1.60 32.29 -6.52
N ASN A 114 0.74 33.15 -5.96
CA ASN A 114 0.73 34.58 -6.24
C ASN A 114 1.80 35.29 -5.39
N ASP A 115 2.64 36.10 -6.02
CA ASP A 115 3.77 36.75 -5.36
C ASP A 115 3.37 37.91 -4.43
N ASP A 116 2.28 38.63 -4.73
CA ASP A 116 1.72 39.64 -3.82
C ASP A 116 1.23 38.99 -2.52
N VAL A 117 0.52 37.86 -2.65
CA VAL A 117 0.07 37.05 -1.51
C VAL A 117 1.26 36.58 -0.67
N LYS A 118 2.37 36.19 -1.32
CA LYS A 118 3.57 35.78 -0.59
C LYS A 118 4.22 36.93 0.16
N LYS A 119 4.33 38.10 -0.49
CA LYS A 119 4.90 39.30 0.10
C LYS A 119 4.10 39.73 1.33
N ASP A 120 2.79 39.85 1.21
CA ASP A 120 1.91 40.24 2.32
C ASP A 120 2.00 39.27 3.50
N LEU A 121 2.06 37.96 3.23
CA LEU A 121 2.24 36.94 4.26
C LEU A 121 3.61 37.03 4.93
N LYS A 122 4.67 37.30 4.16
CA LYS A 122 6.02 37.47 4.69
C LYS A 122 6.10 38.67 5.63
N ASP A 123 5.53 39.80 5.22
CA ASP A 123 5.47 41.01 6.05
C ASP A 123 4.70 40.75 7.36
N LEU A 124 3.59 40.00 7.28
CA LEU A 124 2.81 39.59 8.45
C LEU A 124 3.64 38.69 9.40
N ILE A 125 4.36 37.69 8.86
CA ILE A 125 5.22 36.81 9.64
C ILE A 125 6.33 37.61 10.34
N SER A 126 7.02 38.49 9.60
CA SER A 126 8.08 39.35 10.15
C SER A 126 7.57 40.29 11.23
N LYS A 127 6.38 40.88 11.05
CA LYS A 127 5.75 41.73 12.07
C LYS A 127 5.51 40.99 13.37
N PHE A 128 4.85 39.82 13.32
CA PHE A 128 4.56 39.06 14.54
C PHE A 128 5.80 38.42 15.16
N TRP A 129 6.83 38.14 14.35
CA TRP A 129 8.13 37.71 14.86
C TRP A 129 8.81 38.80 15.70
N SER A 130 8.84 40.06 15.21
CA SER A 130 9.39 41.19 15.98
C SER A 130 8.66 41.38 17.31
N ILE A 131 7.33 41.37 17.29
CA ILE A 131 6.50 41.49 18.50
C ILE A 131 6.79 40.35 19.48
N ALA A 132 6.91 39.11 18.97
CA ALA A 132 7.22 37.96 19.81
C ALA A 132 8.60 38.06 20.48
N GLN A 133 9.59 38.63 19.79
CA GLN A 133 10.93 38.87 20.32
C GLN A 133 10.95 39.97 21.39
N GLU A 134 10.14 41.02 21.21
CA GLU A 134 9.99 42.11 22.19
C GLU A 134 9.27 41.63 23.47
N ASP A 135 8.17 40.89 23.31
CA ASP A 135 7.32 40.45 24.42
C ASP A 135 7.82 39.17 25.13
N LEU A 136 8.77 38.44 24.51
CA LEU A 136 9.21 37.10 24.92
C LEU A 136 8.05 36.10 25.11
N LYS A 137 7.00 36.25 24.28
CA LYS A 137 5.77 35.42 24.30
C LYS A 137 5.51 34.86 22.90
N TYR A 138 6.16 33.76 22.56
CA TYR A 138 6.12 33.19 21.21
C TYR A 138 4.82 32.43 20.95
N GLY A 139 4.33 31.64 21.91
CA GLY A 139 3.11 30.84 21.77
C GLY A 139 1.86 31.70 21.50
N ASN A 140 1.70 32.81 22.22
CA ASN A 140 0.57 33.72 22.04
C ASN A 140 0.64 34.46 20.69
N ASN A 141 1.81 34.99 20.35
CA ASN A 141 2.03 35.67 19.08
C ASN A 141 1.90 34.71 17.89
N TRP A 142 2.24 33.43 18.06
CA TRP A 142 2.00 32.38 17.06
C TRP A 142 0.50 32.14 16.81
N GLU A 143 -0.33 32.10 17.84
CA GLU A 143 -1.79 31.97 17.68
C GLU A 143 -2.40 33.20 16.97
N LEU A 144 -1.95 34.41 17.33
CA LEU A 144 -2.38 35.64 16.68
C LEU A 144 -1.95 35.69 15.21
N LEU A 145 -0.71 35.28 14.91
CA LEU A 145 -0.21 35.16 13.54
C LEU A 145 -1.06 34.20 12.73
N LYS A 146 -1.33 32.99 13.23
CA LYS A 146 -2.20 32.01 12.54
C LYS A 146 -3.59 32.57 12.27
N PHE A 147 -4.16 33.30 13.23
CA PHE A 147 -5.46 33.94 13.07
C PHE A 147 -5.45 34.98 11.93
N GLU A 148 -4.49 35.89 11.92
CA GLU A 148 -4.39 36.94 10.89
C GLU A 148 -4.04 36.37 9.51
N ILE A 149 -3.15 35.38 9.41
CA ILE A 149 -2.89 34.63 8.17
C ILE A 149 -4.21 34.03 7.65
N GLY A 150 -4.95 33.32 8.52
CA GLY A 150 -6.21 32.69 8.16
C GLY A 150 -7.26 33.70 7.70
N LYS A 151 -7.35 34.85 8.37
CA LYS A 151 -8.28 35.95 8.03
C LYS A 151 -7.94 36.56 6.66
N TYR A 152 -6.68 36.87 6.42
CA TYR A 152 -6.18 37.38 5.14
C TYR A 152 -6.46 36.39 4.00
N LEU A 153 -6.07 35.12 4.17
CA LEU A 153 -6.25 34.09 3.13
C LEU A 153 -7.72 33.76 2.85
N ARG A 154 -8.60 33.84 3.86
CA ARG A 154 -10.06 33.76 3.66
C ARG A 154 -10.58 34.89 2.78
N LYS A 155 -10.16 36.13 3.06
CA LYS A 155 -10.56 37.32 2.29
C LYS A 155 -10.11 37.20 0.84
N VAL A 156 -8.82 36.97 0.60
CA VAL A 156 -8.24 36.82 -0.75
C VAL A 156 -8.86 35.64 -1.49
N GLY A 157 -9.00 34.49 -0.83
CA GLY A 157 -9.60 33.30 -1.42
C GLY A 157 -11.05 33.52 -1.85
N SER A 158 -11.84 34.24 -1.05
CA SER A 158 -13.22 34.60 -1.37
C SER A 158 -13.31 35.54 -2.57
N LEU A 159 -12.46 36.57 -2.62
CA LEU A 159 -12.40 37.50 -3.74
C LEU A 159 -12.00 36.79 -5.05
N ASN A 160 -10.98 35.94 -5.00
CA ASN A 160 -10.54 35.16 -6.16
C ASN A 160 -11.61 34.19 -6.65
N ALA A 161 -12.33 33.53 -5.73
CA ALA A 161 -13.43 32.64 -6.09
C ALA A 161 -14.60 33.40 -6.75
N LYS A 162 -14.93 34.59 -6.26
CA LYS A 162 -15.96 35.46 -6.85
C LYS A 162 -15.53 35.93 -8.25
N SER A 163 -14.30 36.39 -8.39
CA SER A 163 -13.74 36.84 -9.68
C SER A 163 -13.73 35.72 -10.72
N LYS A 164 -13.26 34.51 -10.36
CA LYS A 164 -13.26 33.35 -11.26
C LYS A 164 -14.66 32.92 -11.72
N ARG A 165 -15.68 33.02 -10.86
CA ARG A 165 -17.07 32.72 -11.24
C ARG A 165 -17.61 33.74 -12.24
N LEU A 166 -17.38 35.02 -11.98
CA LEU A 166 -17.74 36.10 -12.90
C LEU A 166 -17.04 35.97 -14.25
N GLU A 167 -15.76 35.60 -14.25
CA GLU A 167 -14.98 35.34 -15.45
C GLU A 167 -15.54 34.14 -16.24
N GLU A 168 -15.85 33.03 -15.56
CA GLU A 168 -16.48 31.86 -16.17
C GLU A 168 -17.85 32.20 -16.78
N GLU A 169 -18.71 32.91 -16.05
CA GLU A 169 -20.02 33.38 -16.53
C GLU A 169 -19.89 34.30 -17.74
N ASN A 170 -18.92 35.23 -17.72
CA ASN A 170 -18.66 36.14 -18.84
C ASN A 170 -18.14 35.38 -20.08
N ILE A 171 -17.19 34.45 -19.91
CA ILE A 171 -16.66 33.62 -21.01
C ILE A 171 -17.80 32.79 -21.62
N ILE A 172 -18.63 32.14 -20.80
CA ILE A 172 -19.77 31.35 -21.28
C ILE A 172 -20.78 32.26 -22.01
N SER A 173 -21.07 33.45 -21.49
CA SER A 173 -21.96 34.42 -22.13
C SER A 173 -21.44 34.85 -23.50
N GLN A 174 -20.15 35.19 -23.61
CA GLN A 174 -19.52 35.60 -24.87
C GLN A 174 -19.46 34.47 -25.90
N ILE A 175 -19.11 33.25 -25.47
CA ILE A 175 -19.18 32.05 -26.32
C ILE A 175 -20.62 31.85 -26.82
N THR A 176 -21.61 32.02 -25.94
CA THR A 176 -23.03 31.87 -26.28
C THR A 176 -23.47 32.90 -27.32
N GLN A 177 -23.10 34.17 -27.13
CA GLN A 177 -23.38 35.25 -28.09
C GLN A 177 -22.75 34.98 -29.46
N LEU A 178 -21.47 34.59 -29.51
CA LEU A 178 -20.78 34.27 -30.77
C LEU A 178 -21.35 33.01 -31.44
N SER A 179 -21.72 32.00 -30.65
CA SER A 179 -22.31 30.75 -31.18
C SER A 179 -23.74 30.89 -31.71
N ASN A 180 -24.43 31.98 -31.33
CA ASN A 180 -25.79 32.27 -31.78
C ASN A 180 -25.84 33.20 -33.01
N LYS A 181 -24.71 33.75 -33.48
CA LYS A 181 -24.65 34.48 -34.76
C LYS A 181 -24.91 33.53 -35.93
N GLN A 182 -25.60 33.99 -36.97
CA GLN A 182 -25.82 33.19 -38.19
C GLN A 182 -24.49 32.96 -38.93
N ILE A 183 -24.30 31.76 -39.50
CA ILE A 183 -23.03 31.32 -40.10
C ILE A 183 -22.48 32.29 -41.16
N TYR A 184 -23.38 32.94 -41.91
CA TYR A 184 -23.04 33.91 -42.96
C TYR A 184 -22.54 35.27 -42.43
N THR A 185 -22.59 35.48 -41.11
CA THR A 185 -22.20 36.73 -40.42
C THR A 185 -20.96 36.58 -39.53
N LEU A 186 -20.35 35.38 -39.46
CA LEU A 186 -19.16 35.12 -38.67
C LEU A 186 -17.89 35.56 -39.43
N THR A 187 -17.21 36.58 -38.93
CA THR A 187 -15.90 37.02 -39.46
C THR A 187 -14.78 36.04 -39.06
N GLU A 188 -13.64 36.08 -39.74
CA GLU A 188 -12.44 35.31 -39.31
C GLU A 188 -11.97 35.72 -37.91
N GLU A 189 -12.21 36.97 -37.52
CA GLU A 189 -11.94 37.48 -36.17
C GLU A 189 -12.86 36.85 -35.11
N ASP A 190 -14.15 36.68 -35.43
CA ASP A 190 -15.10 35.98 -34.55
C ASP A 190 -14.68 34.52 -34.31
N LYS A 191 -14.18 33.82 -35.35
CA LYS A 191 -13.68 32.44 -35.23
C LYS A 191 -12.45 32.35 -34.34
N LEU A 192 -11.50 33.28 -34.50
CA LEU A 192 -10.29 33.34 -33.67
C LEU A 192 -10.63 33.67 -32.21
N ASN A 193 -11.55 34.60 -31.97
CA ASN A 193 -12.01 34.95 -30.63
C ASN A 193 -12.76 33.79 -29.96
N LEU A 194 -13.58 33.06 -30.70
CA LEU A 194 -14.26 31.87 -30.22
C LEU A 194 -13.24 30.78 -29.80
N ALA A 195 -12.20 30.53 -30.61
CA ALA A 195 -11.14 29.59 -30.25
C ALA A 195 -10.37 30.01 -28.98
N LYS A 196 -10.05 31.31 -28.85
CA LYS A 196 -9.38 31.85 -27.64
C LYS A 196 -10.25 31.70 -26.39
N LEU A 197 -11.53 32.03 -26.48
CA LEU A 197 -12.47 31.89 -25.35
C LEU A 197 -12.67 30.43 -24.95
N GLN A 198 -12.70 29.51 -25.92
CA GLN A 198 -12.75 28.08 -25.67
C GLN A 198 -11.51 27.56 -24.94
N ASP A 199 -10.31 27.92 -25.40
CA ASP A 199 -9.05 27.54 -24.74
C ASP A 199 -8.98 28.07 -23.29
N LYS A 200 -9.46 29.30 -23.08
CA LYS A 200 -9.55 29.90 -21.74
C LYS A 200 -10.52 29.15 -20.83
N LEU A 201 -11.67 28.72 -21.35
CA LEU A 201 -12.64 27.90 -20.60
C LEU A 201 -12.07 26.51 -20.26
N ASP A 202 -11.35 25.90 -21.21
CA ASP A 202 -10.68 24.61 -21.01
C ASP A 202 -9.61 24.69 -19.91
N CYS A 203 -8.84 25.78 -19.88
CA CYS A 203 -7.90 26.05 -18.79
C CYS A 203 -8.60 26.11 -17.42
N LEU A 204 -9.73 26.82 -17.32
CA LEU A 204 -10.52 26.90 -16.07
C LEU A 204 -11.03 25.52 -15.61
N TYR A 205 -11.53 24.70 -16.54
CA TYR A 205 -12.00 23.34 -16.23
C TYR A 205 -10.86 22.39 -15.87
N SER A 206 -9.70 22.54 -16.50
CA SER A 206 -8.48 21.82 -16.13
C SER A 206 -8.09 22.10 -14.68
N ASP A 207 -8.12 23.35 -14.25
CA ASP A 207 -7.81 23.73 -12.86
C ASP A 207 -8.84 23.23 -11.85
N LYS A 208 -10.14 23.30 -12.17
CA LYS A 208 -11.20 22.67 -11.34
C LYS A 208 -10.96 21.17 -11.18
N ALA A 209 -10.56 20.50 -12.25
CA ALA A 209 -10.25 19.08 -12.22
C ALA A 209 -9.02 18.75 -11.36
N LYS A 210 -7.94 19.55 -11.43
CA LYS A 210 -6.77 19.42 -10.53
C LYS A 210 -7.20 19.50 -9.06
N GLY A 211 -8.08 20.46 -8.72
CA GLY A 211 -8.62 20.59 -7.37
C GLY A 211 -9.43 19.37 -6.92
N ALA A 212 -10.31 18.85 -7.77
CA ALA A 212 -11.08 17.64 -7.49
C ALA A 212 -10.20 16.39 -7.36
N PHE A 213 -9.15 16.30 -8.19
CA PHE A 213 -8.16 15.23 -8.14
C PHE A 213 -7.52 15.15 -6.73
N ILE A 214 -7.03 16.27 -6.21
CA ILE A 214 -6.44 16.37 -4.87
C ILE A 214 -7.44 15.87 -3.80
N ARG A 215 -8.71 16.30 -3.87
CA ARG A 215 -9.74 15.92 -2.90
C ARG A 215 -10.16 14.46 -3.00
N SER A 216 -10.14 13.86 -4.19
CA SER A 216 -10.51 12.46 -4.42
C SER A 216 -9.55 11.43 -3.80
N ARG A 217 -8.32 11.86 -3.43
CA ARG A 217 -7.22 10.99 -2.94
C ARG A 217 -6.77 9.90 -3.93
N SER A 218 -7.09 10.03 -5.21
CA SER A 218 -6.71 9.06 -6.25
C SER A 218 -5.23 9.20 -6.63
N LYS A 219 -4.46 8.10 -6.63
CA LYS A 219 -3.06 8.09 -7.10
C LYS A 219 -3.03 7.83 -8.62
N TRP A 220 -2.88 8.93 -9.37
CA TRP A 220 -2.32 9.07 -10.73
C TRP A 220 -1.62 7.82 -11.28
N LEU A 221 -2.14 7.11 -12.29
CA LEU A 221 -1.32 6.16 -13.06
C LEU A 221 -0.56 6.84 -14.22
N GLU A 222 -0.02 8.01 -13.88
CA GLU A 222 1.21 8.55 -14.46
C GLU A 222 1.13 9.11 -15.90
N GLU A 223 0.23 10.11 -16.06
CA GLU A 223 -0.01 11.02 -17.21
C GLU A 223 -1.12 10.67 -18.21
N GLY A 224 -2.34 11.15 -17.87
CA GLY A 224 -3.32 11.75 -18.79
C GLY A 224 -4.05 10.84 -19.77
N GLU A 225 -5.30 10.44 -19.44
CA GLU A 225 -6.35 10.12 -20.44
C GLU A 225 -7.73 10.65 -19.94
N ARG A 226 -7.83 12.00 -19.90
CA ARG A 226 -8.93 12.99 -19.66
C ARG A 226 -9.72 13.03 -18.32
N ASN A 227 -10.14 14.26 -17.97
CA ASN A 227 -11.02 14.62 -16.85
C ASN A 227 -12.41 14.00 -17.04
N SER A 228 -12.76 12.97 -16.27
CA SER A 228 -14.04 12.25 -16.39
C SER A 228 -14.95 12.48 -15.19
N HIS A 229 -16.27 12.38 -15.43
CA HIS A 229 -17.32 12.33 -14.39
C HIS A 229 -16.98 11.38 -13.23
N TYR A 230 -16.21 10.32 -13.51
CA TYR A 230 -15.71 9.39 -12.52
C TYR A 230 -14.96 10.05 -11.36
N PHE A 231 -14.06 11.02 -11.61
CA PHE A 231 -13.28 11.66 -10.54
C PHE A 231 -14.18 12.43 -9.57
N PHE A 232 -15.13 13.19 -10.13
CA PHE A 232 -16.14 13.90 -9.34
C PHE A 232 -17.07 12.92 -8.62
N SER A 233 -17.41 11.79 -9.23
CA SER A 233 -18.22 10.73 -8.60
C SER A 233 -17.50 10.03 -7.46
N LEU A 234 -16.18 9.81 -7.57
CA LEU A 234 -15.36 9.22 -6.51
C LEU A 234 -15.27 10.14 -5.29
N GLU A 235 -15.05 11.43 -5.52
CA GLU A 235 -15.06 12.44 -4.46
C GLU A 235 -16.40 12.40 -3.71
N LYS A 236 -17.52 12.46 -4.44
CA LYS A 236 -18.87 12.39 -3.88
C LYS A 236 -19.11 11.08 -3.12
N LYS A 237 -18.67 9.95 -3.67
CA LYS A 237 -18.80 8.63 -3.04
C LYS A 237 -18.00 8.54 -1.74
N HIS A 238 -16.73 8.96 -1.74
CA HIS A 238 -15.90 8.97 -0.52
C HIS A 238 -16.48 9.91 0.54
N SER A 239 -16.98 11.08 0.14
CA SER A 239 -17.66 12.01 1.05
C SER A 239 -18.90 11.34 1.67
N SER A 240 -19.74 10.71 0.86
CA SER A 240 -20.94 10.00 1.34
C SER A 240 -20.63 8.83 2.28
N ILE A 241 -19.62 8.02 1.97
CA ILE A 241 -19.24 6.84 2.78
C ILE A 241 -18.68 7.26 4.15
N ASN A 242 -17.93 8.37 4.20
CA ASN A 242 -17.30 8.84 5.44
C ASN A 242 -18.25 9.69 6.31
N ASN A 243 -19.46 9.96 5.85
CA ASN A 243 -20.43 10.77 6.57
C ASN A 243 -21.42 9.87 7.32
N ILE A 244 -21.64 10.18 8.60
CA ILE A 244 -22.65 9.52 9.42
C ILE A 244 -23.98 10.23 9.19
N SER A 245 -24.90 9.57 8.47
CA SER A 245 -26.27 10.04 8.29
C SER A 245 -27.26 9.44 9.30
N LYS A 246 -26.97 8.23 9.80
CA LYS A 246 -27.83 7.50 10.73
C LYS A 246 -27.00 6.65 11.69
N LEU A 247 -27.48 6.51 12.93
CA LEU A 247 -26.92 5.61 13.95
C LEU A 247 -28.03 4.92 14.73
N MET A 248 -27.74 3.74 15.28
CA MET A 248 -28.58 3.09 16.28
C MET A 248 -28.17 3.59 17.66
N ILE A 249 -29.10 4.25 18.35
CA ILE A 249 -28.90 4.80 19.69
C ILE A 249 -29.98 4.21 20.59
N ASN A 250 -29.58 3.52 21.67
CA ASN A 250 -30.48 2.87 22.62
C ASN A 250 -31.55 1.96 21.96
N GLY A 251 -31.15 1.22 20.92
CA GLY A 251 -32.04 0.32 20.17
C GLY A 251 -32.91 0.99 19.09
N VAL A 252 -32.88 2.32 18.97
CA VAL A 252 -33.65 3.07 17.96
C VAL A 252 -32.73 3.68 16.91
N ILE A 253 -33.06 3.51 15.63
CA ILE A 253 -32.32 4.17 14.54
C ILE A 253 -32.77 5.63 14.46
N THR A 254 -31.83 6.57 14.55
CA THR A 254 -32.10 8.00 14.42
C THR A 254 -31.34 8.62 13.27
N GLU A 255 -31.95 9.63 12.65
CA GLU A 255 -31.36 10.50 11.61
C GLU A 255 -31.21 11.94 12.14
N ASP A 256 -31.58 12.21 13.40
CA ASP A 256 -31.44 13.54 14.00
C ASP A 256 -29.96 13.87 14.26
N TYR A 257 -29.47 14.86 13.53
CA TYR A 257 -28.09 15.32 13.61
C TYR A 257 -27.68 15.78 15.02
N ARG A 258 -28.60 16.33 15.83
CA ARG A 258 -28.29 16.80 17.19
C ARG A 258 -28.08 15.62 18.13
N LEU A 259 -28.94 14.62 18.04
CA LEU A 259 -28.82 13.39 18.82
C LEU A 259 -27.57 12.59 18.43
N ILE A 260 -27.32 12.42 17.13
CA ILE A 260 -26.10 11.80 16.60
C ILE A 260 -24.86 12.54 17.10
N SER A 261 -24.87 13.87 17.04
CA SER A 261 -23.75 14.72 17.48
C SER A 261 -23.43 14.56 18.97
N LYS A 262 -24.46 14.59 19.83
CA LYS A 262 -24.30 14.38 21.28
C LYS A 262 -23.84 12.95 21.59
N HIS A 263 -24.42 11.95 20.96
CA HIS A 263 -24.06 10.54 21.17
C HIS A 263 -22.61 10.26 20.76
N CYS A 264 -22.17 10.74 19.60
CA CYS A 264 -20.77 10.64 19.18
C CYS A 264 -19.82 11.31 20.19
N SER A 265 -20.14 12.52 20.66
CA SER A 265 -19.32 13.22 21.67
C SER A 265 -19.25 12.44 22.98
N HIS A 266 -20.40 11.95 23.46
CA HIS A 266 -20.47 11.18 24.71
C HIS A 266 -19.69 9.86 24.64
N PHE A 267 -19.89 9.08 23.58
CA PHE A 267 -19.19 7.82 23.37
C PHE A 267 -17.66 8.00 23.38
N TYR A 268 -17.14 8.98 22.63
CA TYR A 268 -15.70 9.22 22.60
C TYR A 268 -15.18 9.89 23.87
N LYS A 269 -15.99 10.70 24.56
CA LYS A 269 -15.64 11.23 25.88
C LYS A 269 -15.43 10.09 26.88
N GLU A 270 -16.33 9.11 26.94
CA GLU A 270 -16.17 7.94 27.81
C GLU A 270 -14.97 7.08 27.40
N LEU A 271 -14.79 6.85 26.09
CA LEU A 271 -13.66 6.08 25.58
C LEU A 271 -12.31 6.69 25.98
N TYR A 272 -12.17 8.02 25.94
CA TYR A 272 -10.93 8.72 26.26
C TYR A 272 -10.85 9.25 27.70
N SER A 273 -11.82 8.93 28.56
CA SER A 273 -11.71 9.21 30.00
C SER A 273 -10.70 8.27 30.64
N SER A 274 -9.82 8.80 31.49
CA SER A 274 -8.80 7.98 32.15
C SER A 274 -9.41 7.08 33.23
N THR A 275 -8.86 5.87 33.33
CA THR A 275 -9.15 4.89 34.39
C THR A 275 -7.86 4.43 35.07
N PHE A 276 -6.82 5.27 35.02
CA PHE A 276 -5.48 4.93 35.46
C PHE A 276 -5.43 4.60 36.96
N SER A 277 -4.72 3.53 37.31
CA SER A 277 -4.38 3.18 38.70
C SER A 277 -2.87 3.28 38.87
N GLN A 278 -2.45 4.18 39.75
CA GLN A 278 -1.05 4.42 40.08
C GLN A 278 -0.43 3.16 40.72
N GLU A 279 -1.15 2.52 41.64
CA GLU A 279 -0.67 1.34 42.37
C GLU A 279 -0.42 0.15 41.44
N ALA A 280 -1.31 -0.08 40.47
CA ALA A 280 -1.16 -1.15 39.49
C ALA A 280 0.03 -0.90 38.56
N ALA A 281 0.26 0.36 38.16
CA ALA A 281 1.36 0.74 37.29
C ALA A 281 2.72 0.60 37.99
N ASP A 282 2.85 1.12 39.20
CA ASP A 282 4.09 1.07 39.98
C ASP A 282 4.49 -0.38 40.28
N HIS A 283 3.56 -1.19 40.80
CA HIS A 283 3.81 -2.61 41.09
C HIS A 283 4.27 -3.38 39.85
N LEU A 284 3.64 -3.12 38.70
CA LEU A 284 4.01 -3.76 37.45
C LEU A 284 5.40 -3.31 36.97
N LEU A 285 5.68 -2.02 36.94
CA LEU A 285 6.95 -1.48 36.44
C LEU A 285 8.12 -1.82 37.36
N GLU A 286 7.93 -1.85 38.68
CA GLU A 286 8.95 -2.28 39.64
C GLU A 286 9.33 -3.75 39.45
N SER A 287 8.35 -4.62 39.21
CA SER A 287 8.57 -6.06 38.98
C SER A 287 9.30 -6.38 37.66
N LEU A 288 9.32 -5.44 36.71
CA LEU A 288 9.88 -5.68 35.38
C LEU A 288 11.36 -5.29 35.30
N ASN A 289 12.17 -6.24 34.82
CA ASN A 289 13.51 -5.94 34.32
C ASN A 289 13.41 -5.56 32.84
N VAL A 290 13.78 -4.32 32.51
CA VAL A 290 13.62 -3.73 31.18
C VAL A 290 14.99 -3.29 30.68
N LYS A 291 15.27 -3.55 29.41
CA LYS A 291 16.47 -3.03 28.76
C LYS A 291 16.32 -1.52 28.56
N SER A 292 17.05 -0.75 29.36
CA SER A 292 17.11 0.70 29.23
C SER A 292 17.91 1.12 27.98
N ILE A 293 17.68 2.35 27.51
CA ILE A 293 18.57 2.97 26.52
C ILE A 293 19.95 3.22 27.12
N SER A 294 20.97 3.37 26.27
CA SER A 294 22.30 3.76 26.73
C SER A 294 22.29 5.21 27.23
N GLN A 295 23.27 5.58 28.05
CA GLN A 295 23.42 6.97 28.50
C GLN A 295 23.64 7.91 27.30
N GLU A 296 24.38 7.49 26.28
CA GLU A 296 24.59 8.23 25.03
C GLU A 296 23.26 8.46 24.28
N ASP A 297 22.43 7.42 24.14
CA ASP A 297 21.11 7.49 23.50
C ASP A 297 20.15 8.42 24.27
N SER A 298 20.21 8.39 25.60
CA SER A 298 19.44 9.30 26.46
C SER A 298 19.85 10.74 26.23
N ILE A 299 21.16 11.04 26.29
CA ILE A 299 21.70 12.39 26.06
C ILE A 299 21.34 12.89 24.66
N LEU A 300 21.37 12.02 23.65
CA LEU A 300 20.96 12.34 22.28
C LEU A 300 19.49 12.75 22.20
N CYS A 301 18.60 12.02 22.87
CA CYS A 301 17.17 12.35 22.90
C CYS A 301 16.89 13.65 23.66
N ASP A 302 17.70 13.98 24.66
CA ASP A 302 17.53 15.13 25.56
C ASP A 302 18.17 16.44 25.09
N GLN A 303 18.84 16.46 23.93
CA GLN A 303 19.40 17.71 23.40
C GLN A 303 18.31 18.79 23.19
N PRO A 304 18.61 20.09 23.30
CA PRO A 304 17.65 21.13 22.88
C PRO A 304 17.20 20.94 21.43
N ILE A 305 15.97 21.35 21.09
CA ILE A 305 15.53 21.33 19.69
C ILE A 305 16.39 22.32 18.89
N SER A 306 16.86 21.89 17.73
CA SER A 306 17.64 22.75 16.83
C SER A 306 16.79 23.33 15.71
N LEU A 307 17.20 24.48 15.17
CA LEU A 307 16.58 25.09 13.99
C LEU A 307 16.56 24.14 12.78
N GLU A 308 17.64 23.36 12.63
CA GLU A 308 17.80 22.39 11.54
C GLU A 308 16.80 21.23 11.65
N GLU A 309 16.48 20.77 12.86
CA GLU A 309 15.40 19.79 13.06
C GLU A 309 14.03 20.33 12.62
N VAL A 310 13.76 21.61 12.89
CA VAL A 310 12.50 22.27 12.47
C VAL A 310 12.43 22.37 10.94
N LYS A 311 13.48 22.86 10.29
CA LYS A 311 13.56 22.95 8.81
C LYS A 311 13.39 21.58 8.17
N ASN A 312 14.09 20.57 8.68
CA ASN A 312 13.97 19.20 8.19
C ASN A 312 12.56 18.64 8.38
N ALA A 313 11.92 18.88 9.54
CA ALA A 313 10.54 18.47 9.78
C ALA A 313 9.55 19.12 8.80
N ILE A 314 9.73 20.40 8.46
CA ILE A 314 8.93 21.11 7.44
C ILE A 314 9.10 20.46 6.06
N GLY A 315 10.34 20.17 5.67
CA GLY A 315 10.65 19.49 4.41
C GLY A 315 9.95 18.13 4.26
N LEU A 316 9.83 17.38 5.37
CA LEU A 316 9.19 16.07 5.44
C LEU A 316 7.66 16.09 5.40
N LEU A 317 7.00 17.23 5.58
CA LEU A 317 5.55 17.33 5.48
C LEU A 317 5.07 16.88 4.10
N LYS A 318 3.96 16.13 4.04
CA LYS A 318 3.41 15.66 2.76
C LYS A 318 2.44 16.69 2.19
N ASN A 319 2.70 17.11 0.95
CA ASN A 319 1.80 18.02 0.21
C ASN A 319 0.44 17.34 -0.04
N ASN A 320 -0.59 18.15 -0.31
CA ASN A 320 -1.94 17.70 -0.62
C ASN A 320 -2.59 16.86 0.50
N LYS A 321 -2.20 17.08 1.74
CA LYS A 321 -2.83 16.48 2.94
C LYS A 321 -3.77 17.47 3.60
N SER A 322 -4.82 16.95 4.22
CA SER A 322 -5.80 17.80 4.92
C SER A 322 -5.16 18.39 6.18
N PRO A 323 -5.33 19.71 6.42
CA PRO A 323 -4.90 20.36 7.65
C PRO A 323 -5.84 20.02 8.80
N GLY A 324 -5.46 20.45 10.02
CA GLY A 324 -6.28 20.35 11.21
C GLY A 324 -7.36 21.44 11.28
N THR A 325 -7.66 21.91 12.49
CA THR A 325 -8.72 22.90 12.76
C THR A 325 -8.32 24.32 12.35
N ASP A 326 -7.03 24.63 12.28
CA ASP A 326 -6.50 25.93 11.84
C ASP A 326 -6.67 26.18 10.32
N GLY A 327 -6.83 25.11 9.54
CA GLY A 327 -6.92 25.16 8.09
C GLY A 327 -5.60 25.40 7.35
N LEU A 328 -4.46 25.49 8.04
CA LEU A 328 -3.16 25.81 7.46
C LEU A 328 -2.49 24.56 6.89
N THR A 329 -2.23 24.54 5.59
CA THR A 329 -1.72 23.35 4.89
C THR A 329 -0.19 23.24 4.95
N ALA A 330 0.34 22.06 4.64
CA ALA A 330 1.79 21.82 4.61
C ALA A 330 2.52 22.72 3.63
N GLU A 331 1.87 23.13 2.53
CA GLU A 331 2.46 24.03 1.55
C GLU A 331 2.81 25.40 2.15
N LEU A 332 2.00 25.93 3.08
CA LEU A 332 2.30 27.20 3.75
C LEU A 332 3.65 27.12 4.49
N TYR A 333 3.82 26.09 5.32
CA TYR A 333 5.06 25.88 6.09
C TYR A 333 6.27 25.72 5.17
N LYS A 334 6.12 25.01 4.04
CA LYS A 334 7.20 24.82 3.07
C LYS A 334 7.55 26.10 2.31
N THR A 335 6.56 26.90 1.95
CA THR A 335 6.77 28.16 1.23
C THR A 335 7.52 29.17 2.08
N PHE A 336 7.19 29.26 3.37
CA PHE A 336 7.81 30.21 4.32
C PHE A 336 8.71 29.49 5.33
N SER A 337 9.43 28.45 4.89
CA SER A 337 10.22 27.61 5.78
C SER A 337 11.31 28.41 6.50
N GLU A 338 11.93 29.37 5.80
CA GLU A 338 13.01 30.19 6.38
C GLU A 338 12.47 31.16 7.44
N GLU A 339 11.33 31.78 7.18
CA GLU A 339 10.72 32.76 8.08
C GLU A 339 10.01 32.10 9.28
N LEU A 340 9.38 30.93 9.08
CA LEU A 340 8.61 30.26 10.13
C LEU A 340 9.47 29.38 11.04
N SER A 341 10.62 28.87 10.59
CA SER A 341 11.41 27.92 11.41
C SER A 341 11.94 28.53 12.71
N PRO A 342 12.51 29.75 12.72
CA PRO A 342 12.95 30.38 13.97
C PRO A 342 11.78 30.63 14.94
N PHE A 343 10.64 31.09 14.42
CA PHE A 343 9.44 31.29 15.23
C PHE A 343 8.96 29.98 15.85
N LEU A 344 8.81 28.93 15.06
CA LEU A 344 8.37 27.62 15.53
C LEU A 344 9.33 27.01 16.55
N LEU A 345 10.64 27.22 16.39
CA LEU A 345 11.63 26.78 17.37
C LEU A 345 11.35 27.38 18.74
N GLU A 346 11.22 28.70 18.83
CA GLU A 346 10.95 29.38 20.10
C GLU A 346 9.59 28.98 20.69
N VAL A 347 8.57 28.80 19.84
CA VAL A 347 7.27 28.26 20.29
C VAL A 347 7.42 26.88 20.91
N PHE A 348 8.23 25.98 20.34
CA PHE A 348 8.43 24.64 20.88
C PHE A 348 9.23 24.68 22.18
N VAL A 349 10.27 25.50 22.26
CA VAL A 349 11.08 25.67 23.48
C VAL A 349 10.22 26.25 24.62
N GLU A 350 9.47 27.33 24.36
CA GLU A 350 8.52 27.91 25.33
C GLU A 350 7.47 26.87 25.75
N SER A 351 6.93 26.10 24.80
CA SER A 351 5.92 25.07 25.11
C SER A 351 6.45 24.00 26.06
N ILE A 352 7.69 23.54 25.85
CA ILE A 352 8.33 22.53 26.71
C ILE A 352 8.60 23.13 28.10
N GLY A 353 9.14 24.35 28.16
CA GLY A 353 9.44 25.04 29.41
C GLY A 353 8.19 25.26 30.28
N ASN A 354 7.06 25.61 29.65
CA ASN A 354 5.78 25.81 30.31
C ASN A 354 4.95 24.53 30.46
N GLN A 355 5.40 23.41 29.88
CA GLN A 355 4.66 22.15 29.75
C GLN A 355 3.26 22.30 29.13
N GLN A 356 3.10 23.30 28.26
CA GLN A 356 1.81 23.68 27.70
C GLN A 356 1.96 24.10 26.24
N LEU A 357 1.19 23.47 25.36
CA LEU A 357 1.10 23.92 23.97
C LEU A 357 0.16 25.12 23.81
N PRO A 358 0.38 25.94 22.77
CA PRO A 358 -0.59 26.93 22.31
C PRO A 358 -1.99 26.35 22.08
N THR A 359 -3.01 27.18 22.29
CA THR A 359 -4.41 26.77 22.43
C THR A 359 -4.93 25.95 21.26
N THR A 360 -4.59 26.30 20.01
CA THR A 360 -5.07 25.54 18.85
C THR A 360 -4.22 24.31 18.55
N MET A 361 -2.97 24.23 19.01
CA MET A 361 -2.13 23.03 18.89
C MET A 361 -2.66 21.86 19.72
N ASN A 362 -3.33 22.13 20.84
CA ASN A 362 -3.98 21.11 21.67
C ASN A 362 -5.27 20.53 21.06
N GLN A 363 -5.79 21.16 20.00
CA GLN A 363 -7.08 20.82 19.41
C GLN A 363 -6.94 19.80 18.27
N GLY A 364 -7.69 18.71 18.37
CA GLY A 364 -7.90 17.75 17.30
C GLY A 364 -9.26 17.91 16.61
N LEU A 365 -9.36 17.40 15.39
CA LEU A 365 -10.61 17.11 14.70
C LEU A 365 -10.64 15.64 14.28
N THR A 366 -11.44 14.83 14.94
CA THR A 366 -11.56 13.39 14.66
C THR A 366 -12.51 13.17 13.49
N THR A 367 -12.00 12.59 12.40
CA THR A 367 -12.82 12.08 11.28
C THR A 367 -13.04 10.58 11.45
N LEU A 368 -14.26 10.12 11.24
CA LEU A 368 -14.64 8.71 11.34
C LEU A 368 -14.56 8.05 9.97
N ILE A 369 -13.85 6.92 9.89
CA ILE A 369 -13.76 6.10 8.68
C ILE A 369 -14.46 4.76 8.94
N PRO A 370 -15.38 4.33 8.06
CA PRO A 370 -16.10 3.08 8.26
C PRO A 370 -15.15 1.87 8.17
N LYS A 371 -15.29 0.93 9.11
CA LYS A 371 -14.62 -0.37 8.99
C LYS A 371 -15.31 -1.17 7.88
N PRO A 372 -14.55 -1.78 6.96
CA PRO A 372 -15.14 -2.50 5.83
C PRO A 372 -15.97 -3.71 6.31
N ASN A 373 -17.11 -3.94 5.65
CA ASN A 373 -18.01 -5.08 5.89
C ASN A 373 -18.54 -5.19 7.33
N LYS A 374 -18.74 -4.06 7.99
CA LYS A 374 -19.35 -3.98 9.33
C LYS A 374 -20.61 -3.11 9.28
N ASP A 375 -21.50 -3.33 10.24
CA ASP A 375 -22.73 -2.55 10.35
C ASP A 375 -22.40 -1.11 10.77
N LEU A 376 -22.69 -0.15 9.88
CA LEU A 376 -22.38 1.26 10.07
C LEU A 376 -23.36 1.98 11.01
N LEU A 377 -24.44 1.31 11.43
CA LEU A 377 -25.34 1.82 12.46
C LEU A 377 -24.68 1.86 13.85
N MET A 378 -23.62 1.06 14.06
CA MET A 378 -22.90 0.96 15.33
C MET A 378 -21.65 1.84 15.31
N ILE A 379 -21.52 2.75 16.28
CA ILE A 379 -20.38 3.69 16.36
C ILE A 379 -19.03 2.98 16.51
N ASP A 380 -19.00 1.81 17.15
CA ASP A 380 -17.80 0.95 17.29
C ASP A 380 -17.21 0.46 15.98
N ASN A 381 -18.04 0.41 14.94
CA ASN A 381 -17.63 0.02 13.60
C ASN A 381 -17.01 1.17 12.80
N TRP A 382 -16.82 2.33 13.42
CA TRP A 382 -16.09 3.47 12.86
C TRP A 382 -14.71 3.60 13.48
N ARG A 383 -13.70 3.89 12.66
CA ARG A 383 -12.32 4.14 13.08
C ARG A 383 -12.08 5.65 13.24
N PRO A 384 -11.68 6.12 14.42
CA PRO A 384 -11.31 7.52 14.61
C PRO A 384 -9.95 7.82 13.99
N ILE A 385 -9.85 8.90 13.22
CA ILE A 385 -8.58 9.48 12.75
C ILE A 385 -8.52 10.94 13.15
N SER A 386 -7.50 11.31 13.92
CA SER A 386 -7.27 12.68 14.37
C SER A 386 -6.61 13.51 13.27
N LEU A 387 -7.32 14.51 12.78
CA LEU A 387 -6.75 15.58 11.96
C LEU A 387 -6.13 16.62 12.89
N LEU A 388 -4.81 16.59 13.00
CA LEU A 388 -4.00 17.48 13.83
C LEU A 388 -3.44 18.64 13.00
N ASN A 389 -3.24 19.80 13.64
CA ASN A 389 -2.60 20.95 13.01
C ASN A 389 -1.14 20.63 12.64
N ASN A 390 -0.61 21.34 11.63
CA ASN A 390 0.73 21.02 11.11
C ASN A 390 1.84 21.45 12.07
N ASP A 391 1.66 22.55 12.82
CA ASP A 391 2.56 22.95 13.91
C ASP A 391 2.70 21.85 14.99
N TYR A 392 1.59 21.26 15.46
CA TYR A 392 1.62 20.10 16.36
C TYR A 392 2.37 18.92 15.73
N LYS A 393 2.09 18.63 14.45
CA LYS A 393 2.76 17.52 13.74
C LYS A 393 4.25 17.75 13.59
N LEU A 394 4.70 18.98 13.38
CA LEU A 394 6.11 19.33 13.29
C LEU A 394 6.80 19.02 14.62
N PHE A 395 6.23 19.53 15.74
CA PHE A 395 6.77 19.24 17.06
C PHE A 395 6.82 17.73 17.34
N ALA A 396 5.71 17.02 17.13
CA ALA A 396 5.65 15.58 17.32
C ALA A 396 6.58 14.79 16.38
N LEU A 397 6.84 15.29 15.16
CA LEU A 397 7.74 14.64 14.20
C LEU A 397 9.21 14.76 14.62
N ILE A 398 9.62 15.92 15.16
CA ILE A 398 10.97 16.12 15.70
C ILE A 398 11.24 15.09 16.80
N ILE A 399 10.36 15.03 17.80
CA ILE A 399 10.51 14.09 18.92
C ILE A 399 10.41 12.63 18.44
N ALA A 400 9.55 12.33 17.46
CA ALA A 400 9.44 11.00 16.88
C ALA A 400 10.73 10.55 16.18
N ASN A 401 11.41 11.46 15.49
CA ASN A 401 12.66 11.15 14.80
C ASN A 401 13.77 10.80 15.79
N ARG A 402 13.84 11.50 16.94
CA ARG A 402 14.77 11.17 18.02
C ARG A 402 14.49 9.79 18.61
N LEU A 403 13.23 9.52 18.98
CA LEU A 403 12.83 8.21 19.49
C LEU A 403 13.18 7.09 18.51
N LYS A 404 12.93 7.30 17.21
CA LYS A 404 13.20 6.31 16.17
C LYS A 404 14.67 5.90 16.08
N MET A 405 15.61 6.79 16.43
CA MET A 405 17.04 6.49 16.41
C MET A 405 17.42 5.46 17.49
N VAL A 406 16.70 5.44 18.61
CA VAL A 406 17.01 4.59 19.77
C VAL A 406 16.11 3.36 19.89
N LEU A 407 14.97 3.29 19.17
CA LEU A 407 14.02 2.17 19.28
C LEU A 407 14.64 0.78 19.04
N GLU A 408 15.66 0.65 18.18
CA GLU A 408 16.28 -0.65 17.90
C GLU A 408 17.04 -1.22 19.11
N SER A 409 17.52 -0.37 20.03
CA SER A 409 18.20 -0.83 21.24
C SER A 409 17.23 -1.42 22.27
N VAL A 410 15.96 -1.00 22.25
CA VAL A 410 14.93 -1.33 23.24
C VAL A 410 13.92 -2.38 22.76
N ILE A 411 13.53 -2.34 21.48
CA ILE A 411 12.46 -3.18 20.94
C ILE A 411 13.01 -4.54 20.46
N ASP A 412 12.55 -5.61 21.08
CA ASP A 412 12.92 -6.99 20.79
C ASP A 412 12.63 -7.38 19.35
N GLU A 413 13.43 -8.32 18.81
CA GLU A 413 13.26 -8.85 17.46
C GLU A 413 11.84 -9.37 17.19
N THR A 414 11.14 -9.85 18.22
CA THR A 414 9.77 -10.40 18.16
C THR A 414 8.71 -9.38 17.72
N GLN A 415 9.00 -8.07 17.80
CA GLN A 415 8.13 -7.00 17.33
C GLN A 415 8.53 -6.54 15.93
N SER A 416 7.72 -6.83 14.91
CA SER A 416 7.99 -6.42 13.53
C SER A 416 7.28 -5.13 13.10
N GLY A 417 6.32 -4.64 13.89
CA GLY A 417 5.49 -3.47 13.55
C GLY A 417 6.28 -2.16 13.61
N PHE A 418 6.12 -1.31 12.59
CA PHE A 418 6.74 0.04 12.49
C PHE A 418 8.27 0.12 12.64
N MET A 419 8.96 -1.01 12.78
CA MET A 419 10.42 -1.09 12.91
C MET A 419 11.10 -1.13 11.53
N PRO A 420 12.20 -0.39 11.33
CA PRO A 420 12.94 -0.41 10.08
C PRO A 420 13.51 -1.80 9.80
N LYS A 421 13.47 -2.23 8.53
CA LYS A 421 14.07 -3.49 8.06
C LYS A 421 13.49 -4.77 8.71
N ARG A 422 12.33 -4.69 9.36
CA ARG A 422 11.55 -5.85 9.83
C ARG A 422 10.36 -6.04 8.90
N HIS A 423 10.10 -7.28 8.49
CA HIS A 423 9.08 -7.61 7.49
C HIS A 423 7.92 -8.34 8.13
N ILE A 424 6.69 -7.85 7.90
CA ILE A 424 5.43 -8.44 8.36
C ILE A 424 5.30 -9.94 8.03
N THR A 425 5.87 -10.37 6.91
CA THR A 425 5.83 -11.75 6.44
C THR A 425 6.57 -12.72 7.35
N ASN A 426 7.50 -12.24 8.18
CA ASN A 426 8.22 -13.09 9.13
C ASN A 426 7.27 -13.69 10.18
N ASN A 427 6.36 -12.88 10.72
CA ASN A 427 5.30 -13.32 11.63
C ASN A 427 4.43 -14.41 11.00
N ILE A 428 3.98 -14.18 9.76
CA ILE A 428 3.13 -15.12 9.03
C ILE A 428 3.89 -16.42 8.74
N ARG A 429 5.13 -16.31 8.25
CA ARG A 429 5.97 -17.47 7.89
C ARG A 429 6.29 -18.33 9.10
N LEU A 430 6.54 -17.74 10.26
CA LEU A 430 6.78 -18.49 11.50
C LEU A 430 5.56 -19.36 11.86
N VAL A 431 4.35 -18.81 11.86
CA VAL A 431 3.12 -19.58 12.11
C VAL A 431 2.94 -20.68 11.06
N LEU A 432 3.19 -20.36 9.78
CA LEU A 432 3.10 -21.35 8.69
C LEU A 432 4.16 -22.45 8.83
N ASP A 433 5.37 -22.14 9.28
CA ASP A 433 6.45 -23.11 9.51
C ASP A 433 6.11 -24.04 10.68
N ILE A 434 5.52 -23.52 11.75
CA ILE A 434 5.02 -24.33 12.87
C ILE A 434 3.98 -25.34 12.37
N LEU A 435 3.08 -24.92 11.47
CA LEU A 435 2.08 -25.81 10.89
C LEU A 435 2.69 -26.82 9.92
N ASP A 436 3.56 -26.36 9.02
CA ASP A 436 4.19 -27.20 7.98
C ASP A 436 5.14 -28.26 8.57
N TYR A 437 5.71 -27.97 9.75
CA TYR A 437 6.62 -28.84 10.49
C TYR A 437 6.07 -29.25 11.85
N SER A 438 4.74 -29.32 11.98
CA SER A 438 4.05 -29.70 13.22
C SER A 438 4.46 -31.07 13.77
N ASP A 439 4.89 -31.99 12.90
CA ASP A 439 5.45 -33.31 13.27
C ASP A 439 6.68 -33.21 14.19
N LEU A 440 7.41 -32.08 14.17
CA LEU A 440 8.56 -31.83 15.03
C LEU A 440 8.17 -31.42 16.46
N ILE A 441 6.89 -31.12 16.68
CA ILE A 441 6.36 -30.59 17.93
C ILE A 441 5.65 -31.73 18.66
N ASN A 442 6.27 -32.24 19.73
CA ASN A 442 5.75 -33.40 20.45
C ASN A 442 4.57 -33.05 21.39
N SER A 443 4.41 -31.80 21.81
CA SER A 443 3.36 -31.35 22.73
C SER A 443 2.07 -30.85 22.06
N ASN A 444 0.96 -30.84 22.82
CA ASN A 444 -0.32 -30.25 22.42
C ASN A 444 -0.27 -28.72 22.58
N VAL A 445 0.40 -28.08 21.63
CA VAL A 445 0.63 -26.63 21.59
C VAL A 445 -0.60 -25.88 21.10
N PHE A 446 -0.78 -24.66 21.62
CA PHE A 446 -1.76 -23.69 21.14
C PHE A 446 -1.09 -22.41 20.65
N ILE A 447 -1.60 -21.85 19.57
CA ILE A 447 -1.32 -20.48 19.14
C ILE A 447 -2.52 -19.63 19.55
N LEU A 448 -2.29 -18.59 20.34
CA LEU A 448 -3.30 -17.63 20.78
C LEU A 448 -3.10 -16.30 20.05
N PHE A 449 -4.06 -15.93 19.21
CA PHE A 449 -4.12 -14.65 18.52
C PHE A 449 -4.91 -13.67 19.38
N LEU A 450 -4.24 -12.65 19.90
CA LEU A 450 -4.84 -11.63 20.76
C LEU A 450 -5.46 -10.52 19.91
N ASP A 451 -6.64 -10.06 20.32
CA ASP A 451 -7.24 -8.82 19.83
C ASP A 451 -7.46 -7.87 21.02
N PHE A 452 -7.03 -6.62 20.88
CA PHE A 452 -7.16 -5.61 21.94
C PHE A 452 -8.34 -4.68 21.65
N TYR A 453 -9.15 -4.39 22.66
CA TYR A 453 -10.27 -3.48 22.52
C TYR A 453 -9.77 -2.05 22.32
N LYS A 454 -9.84 -1.58 21.07
CA LYS A 454 -9.44 -0.22 20.67
C LYS A 454 -8.05 0.16 21.20
N ALA A 455 -7.06 -0.71 20.97
CA ALA A 455 -5.70 -0.62 21.52
C ALA A 455 -5.10 0.79 21.59
N PHE A 456 -5.20 1.56 20.51
CA PHE A 456 -4.62 2.91 20.46
C PHE A 456 -5.42 3.92 21.28
N ASP A 457 -6.72 3.72 21.47
CA ASP A 457 -7.60 4.67 22.13
C ASP A 457 -7.65 4.48 23.66
N THR A 458 -7.13 3.37 24.21
CA THR A 458 -7.29 3.02 25.63
C THR A 458 -6.02 3.07 26.48
N VAL A 459 -4.83 3.22 25.88
CA VAL A 459 -3.56 3.28 26.64
C VAL A 459 -3.51 4.53 27.53
N GLU A 460 -3.28 4.37 28.82
CA GLU A 460 -3.21 5.47 29.79
C GLU A 460 -1.97 6.36 29.57
N HIS A 461 -2.14 7.68 29.63
CA HIS A 461 -1.04 8.64 29.40
C HIS A 461 0.02 8.57 30.50
N GLU A 462 -0.39 8.48 31.76
CA GLU A 462 0.53 8.36 32.90
C GLU A 462 1.40 7.10 32.80
N PHE A 463 0.82 5.97 32.36
CA PHE A 463 1.60 4.75 32.11
C PHE A 463 2.66 4.93 31.00
N ILE A 464 2.37 5.74 29.96
CA ILE A 464 3.37 6.10 28.94
C ILE A 464 4.52 6.90 29.56
N PHE A 465 4.21 7.87 30.41
CA PHE A 465 5.25 8.70 31.04
C PHE A 465 6.14 7.87 31.96
N GLN A 466 5.56 7.04 32.82
CA GLN A 466 6.33 6.14 33.69
C GLN A 466 7.13 5.10 32.89
N ALA A 467 6.61 4.64 31.75
CA ALA A 467 7.35 3.75 30.86
C ALA A 467 8.60 4.45 30.30
N LEU A 468 8.53 5.72 29.91
CA LEU A 468 9.69 6.48 29.45
C LEU A 468 10.78 6.57 30.52
N ASP A 469 10.38 6.83 31.76
CA ASP A 469 11.29 6.87 32.90
C ASP A 469 11.93 5.48 33.14
N LYS A 470 11.13 4.40 33.05
CA LYS A 470 11.63 3.02 33.17
C LYS A 470 12.62 2.64 32.07
N TYR A 471 12.45 3.16 30.86
CA TYR A 471 13.39 2.95 29.75
C TYR A 471 14.65 3.83 29.85
N GLY A 472 14.69 4.79 30.78
CA GLY A 472 15.83 5.67 31.01
C GLY A 472 15.90 6.87 30.07
N PHE A 473 14.76 7.32 29.53
CA PHE A 473 14.72 8.60 28.80
C PHE A 473 14.94 9.77 29.75
N GLY A 474 15.64 10.78 29.28
CA GLY A 474 15.94 11.95 30.09
C GLY A 474 14.76 12.91 30.24
N THR A 475 14.96 13.88 31.13
CA THR A 475 13.91 14.82 31.57
C THR A 475 13.38 15.69 30.45
N TYR A 476 14.23 16.14 29.53
CA TYR A 476 13.81 17.02 28.43
C TYR A 476 12.87 16.29 27.48
N PHE A 477 13.26 15.07 27.05
CA PHE A 477 12.45 14.23 26.18
C PHE A 477 11.12 13.87 26.84
N SER A 478 11.13 13.40 28.09
CA SER A 478 9.91 13.07 28.83
C SER A 478 8.98 14.27 28.98
N THR A 479 9.52 15.46 29.25
CA THR A 479 8.74 16.71 29.35
C THR A 479 8.12 17.11 28.01
N ALA A 480 8.85 16.95 26.90
CA ALA A 480 8.31 17.21 25.56
C ALA A 480 7.14 16.27 25.23
N ILE A 481 7.20 15.00 25.63
CA ILE A 481 6.08 14.06 25.48
C ILE A 481 4.90 14.46 26.36
N LYS A 482 5.11 14.78 27.65
CA LYS A 482 4.05 15.27 28.55
C LYS A 482 3.34 16.50 27.97
N THR A 483 4.12 17.45 27.46
CA THR A 483 3.63 18.67 26.79
C THR A 483 2.72 18.35 25.60
N LEU A 484 3.06 17.35 24.76
CA LEU A 484 2.24 16.96 23.60
C LEU A 484 0.86 16.40 23.98
N TYR A 485 0.74 15.75 25.14
CA TYR A 485 -0.50 15.13 25.60
C TYR A 485 -1.29 15.99 26.59
N HIS A 486 -0.66 17.00 27.20
CA HIS A 486 -1.29 17.90 28.15
C HIS A 486 -2.51 18.65 27.56
N ASN A 487 -3.62 18.71 28.30
CA ASN A 487 -4.86 19.43 27.94
C ASN A 487 -5.40 19.15 26.51
N SER A 488 -5.12 17.96 26.01
CA SER A 488 -5.59 17.43 24.75
C SER A 488 -7.12 17.40 24.65
N ASN A 489 -7.68 17.87 23.53
CA ASN A 489 -9.12 17.80 23.30
C ASN A 489 -9.47 17.65 21.81
N SER A 490 -10.62 17.05 21.50
CA SER A 490 -11.07 16.82 20.12
C SER A 490 -12.58 16.96 19.97
N SER A 491 -13.02 17.06 18.71
CA SER A 491 -14.43 17.00 18.31
C SER A 491 -14.58 16.03 17.13
N ILE A 492 -15.77 15.44 16.96
CA ILE A 492 -16.06 14.56 15.83
C ILE A 492 -16.55 15.39 14.65
N LYS A 493 -15.94 15.19 13.48
CA LYS A 493 -16.41 15.77 12.22
C LYS A 493 -17.69 15.06 11.75
N LEU A 494 -18.75 15.84 11.54
CA LEU A 494 -20.06 15.38 11.09
C LEU A 494 -20.47 16.13 9.81
N THR A 495 -21.58 15.72 9.19
CA THR A 495 -22.07 16.33 7.93
C THR A 495 -22.42 17.81 8.10
N ASN A 496 -22.99 18.17 9.26
CA ASN A 496 -23.51 19.52 9.54
C ASN A 496 -22.61 20.32 10.50
N GLY A 497 -21.32 19.98 10.59
CA GLY A 497 -20.36 20.66 11.47
C GLY A 497 -19.54 19.69 12.31
N THR A 498 -19.37 20.02 13.59
CA THR A 498 -18.63 19.19 14.56
C THR A 498 -19.49 18.86 15.77
N SER A 499 -19.17 17.75 16.43
CA SER A 499 -19.74 17.47 17.76
C SER A 499 -19.26 18.47 18.81
N PRO A 500 -19.92 18.53 19.98
CA PRO A 500 -19.31 19.13 21.16
C PRO A 500 -17.91 18.55 21.41
N ARG A 501 -17.00 19.43 21.83
CA ARG A 501 -15.60 19.09 22.11
C ARG A 501 -15.50 18.33 23.43
N PHE A 502 -14.60 17.36 23.49
CA PHE A 502 -14.34 16.53 24.67
C PHE A 502 -12.83 16.43 24.90
N ASN A 503 -12.43 16.20 26.16
CA ASN A 503 -11.04 16.04 26.54
C ASN A 503 -10.56 14.61 26.23
N ILE A 504 -9.27 14.48 25.95
CA ILE A 504 -8.59 13.20 25.71
C ILE A 504 -7.63 12.99 26.87
N GLN A 505 -7.99 12.11 27.81
CA GLN A 505 -7.22 11.83 29.02
C GLN A 505 -6.47 10.49 28.96
N ARG A 506 -6.80 9.65 27.97
CA ARG A 506 -6.04 8.45 27.59
C ARG A 506 -6.07 8.24 26.09
N GLY A 507 -5.29 7.28 25.62
CA GLY A 507 -5.16 6.90 24.24
C GLY A 507 -4.10 7.71 23.50
N ILE A 508 -3.44 7.07 22.55
CA ILE A 508 -2.51 7.68 21.61
C ILE A 508 -3.25 8.13 20.35
N ARG A 509 -2.95 9.36 19.89
CA ARG A 509 -3.70 10.01 18.81
C ARG A 509 -3.41 9.35 17.45
N GLN A 510 -4.41 8.67 16.86
CA GLN A 510 -4.30 8.09 15.52
C GLN A 510 -4.07 9.17 14.45
N GLY A 511 -2.86 9.22 13.89
CA GLY A 511 -2.45 10.25 12.92
C GLY A 511 -1.35 11.20 13.42
N CYS A 512 -0.97 11.10 14.70
CA CYS A 512 0.20 11.76 15.26
C CYS A 512 1.50 11.02 14.86
N PRO A 513 2.57 11.72 14.46
CA PRO A 513 3.84 11.09 14.07
C PRO A 513 4.50 10.20 15.12
N ILE A 514 4.42 10.57 16.42
CA ILE A 514 5.10 9.85 17.50
C ILE A 514 4.30 8.68 18.07
N SER A 515 2.97 8.72 17.97
CA SER A 515 2.07 7.73 18.59
C SER A 515 2.40 6.26 18.26
N PRO A 516 2.72 5.86 17.01
CA PRO A 516 3.09 4.48 16.71
C PRO A 516 4.31 4.00 17.52
N TYR A 517 5.28 4.88 17.77
CA TYR A 517 6.53 4.54 18.46
C TYR A 517 6.34 4.43 19.97
N LEU A 518 5.52 5.31 20.56
CA LEU A 518 5.11 5.19 21.96
C LEU A 518 4.35 3.88 22.19
N PHE A 519 3.47 3.50 21.26
CA PHE A 519 2.78 2.21 21.33
C PHE A 519 3.76 1.04 21.35
N LEU A 520 4.83 1.09 20.56
CA LEU A 520 5.84 0.02 20.55
C LEU A 520 6.51 -0.15 21.91
N LEU A 521 6.81 0.95 22.62
CA LEU A 521 7.38 0.88 23.98
C LEU A 521 6.42 0.17 24.96
N ILE A 522 5.12 0.47 24.86
CA ILE A 522 4.08 -0.19 25.68
C ILE A 522 3.92 -1.67 25.30
N ALA A 523 3.88 -1.98 24.00
CA ALA A 523 3.81 -3.35 23.51
C ALA A 523 5.05 -4.17 23.91
N GLN A 524 6.22 -3.53 23.99
CA GLN A 524 7.45 -4.14 24.48
C GLN A 524 7.40 -4.40 26.00
N LEU A 525 6.81 -3.51 26.80
CA LEU A 525 6.58 -3.78 28.22
C LEU A 525 5.63 -4.97 28.43
N LEU A 526 4.58 -5.10 27.61
CA LEU A 526 3.71 -6.27 27.61
C LEU A 526 4.50 -7.55 27.30
N SER A 527 5.37 -7.50 26.27
CA SER A 527 6.26 -8.62 25.93
C SER A 527 7.18 -9.00 27.09
N ASN A 528 7.80 -8.01 27.74
CA ASN A 528 8.66 -8.23 28.92
C ASN A 528 7.88 -8.86 30.06
N HIS A 529 6.67 -8.36 30.34
CA HIS A 529 5.81 -8.87 31.41
C HIS A 529 5.39 -10.33 31.17
N ILE A 530 5.03 -10.67 29.93
CA ILE A 530 4.72 -12.07 29.59
C ILE A 530 5.97 -12.95 29.72
N LYS A 531 7.14 -12.49 29.26
CA LYS A 531 8.39 -13.26 29.33
C LYS A 531 8.91 -13.45 30.77
N SER A 532 8.67 -12.52 31.68
CA SER A 532 9.07 -12.62 33.09
C SER A 532 8.06 -13.37 33.96
N SER A 533 6.87 -13.66 33.43
CA SER A 533 5.81 -14.37 34.13
C SER A 533 5.97 -15.90 34.08
N ASN A 534 4.98 -16.61 34.63
CA ASN A 534 4.90 -18.08 34.59
C ASN A 534 4.44 -18.64 33.23
N VAL A 535 4.13 -17.80 32.24
CA VAL A 535 3.70 -18.24 30.91
C VAL A 535 4.85 -18.95 30.18
N LYS A 536 4.63 -20.21 29.81
CA LYS A 536 5.62 -21.05 29.11
C LYS A 536 5.33 -21.15 27.62
N GLY A 537 6.36 -20.84 26.85
CA GLY A 537 6.35 -20.93 25.39
C GLY A 537 6.55 -22.35 24.86
N ILE A 538 6.63 -22.47 23.52
CA ILE A 538 7.05 -23.69 22.86
C ILE A 538 8.57 -23.73 22.84
N SER A 539 9.17 -24.82 23.33
CA SER A 539 10.61 -25.04 23.15
C SER A 539 10.88 -25.66 21.79
N LEU A 540 11.49 -24.89 20.90
CA LEU A 540 11.87 -25.29 19.55
C LEU A 540 13.40 -25.26 19.43
N ILE A 541 14.03 -26.45 19.47
CA ILE A 541 15.45 -26.63 19.15
C ILE A 541 16.35 -25.72 20.01
N GLY A 542 16.15 -25.76 21.33
CA GLY A 542 16.93 -24.97 22.29
C GLY A 542 16.59 -23.47 22.34
N LYS A 543 15.54 -23.03 21.64
CA LYS A 543 14.98 -21.68 21.78
C LYS A 543 13.51 -21.73 22.18
N ASP A 544 13.15 -20.93 23.17
CA ASP A 544 11.76 -20.78 23.59
C ASP A 544 11.07 -19.71 22.75
N LEU A 545 10.06 -20.12 21.99
CA LEU A 545 9.17 -19.25 21.25
C LEU A 545 7.92 -19.01 22.09
N LEU A 546 7.72 -17.77 22.54
CA LEU A 546 6.60 -17.40 23.39
C LEU A 546 5.69 -16.34 22.76
N ILE A 547 6.25 -15.29 22.19
CA ILE A 547 5.49 -14.14 21.71
C ILE A 547 6.05 -13.58 20.40
N THR A 548 5.15 -13.17 19.50
CA THR A 548 5.47 -12.35 18.34
C THR A 548 4.43 -11.27 18.14
N GLN A 549 4.85 -10.11 17.64
CA GLN A 549 4.00 -8.93 17.53
C GLN A 549 4.17 -8.22 16.18
N LEU A 550 3.08 -7.62 15.73
CA LEU A 550 3.06 -6.60 14.70
C LEU A 550 2.22 -5.43 15.20
N ALA A 551 2.85 -4.48 15.88
CA ALA A 551 2.17 -3.43 16.62
C ALA A 551 1.19 -4.06 17.64
N ASP A 552 -0.12 -3.81 17.51
CA ASP A 552 -1.18 -4.32 18.38
C ASP A 552 -1.52 -5.80 18.12
N ASP A 553 -1.34 -6.29 16.89
CA ASP A 553 -1.55 -7.69 16.54
C ASP A 553 -0.49 -8.57 17.25
N THR A 554 -0.87 -9.19 18.36
CA THR A 554 0.01 -10.00 19.21
C THR A 554 -0.38 -11.47 19.13
N THR A 555 0.60 -12.34 18.97
CA THR A 555 0.42 -13.80 18.94
C THR A 555 1.28 -14.46 20.01
N LEU A 556 0.66 -15.30 20.84
CA LEU A 556 1.33 -16.12 21.83
C LEU A 556 1.41 -17.58 21.36
N PHE A 557 2.52 -18.22 21.68
CA PHE A 557 2.83 -19.61 21.40
C PHE A 557 2.91 -20.32 22.73
N LEU A 558 1.92 -21.16 23.03
CA LEU A 558 1.70 -21.67 24.38
C LEU A 558 1.92 -23.18 24.42
N LYS A 559 2.69 -23.63 25.42
CA LYS A 559 3.12 -25.02 25.57
C LYS A 559 1.95 -26.02 25.61
N ASP A 560 0.87 -25.64 26.28
CA ASP A 560 -0.31 -26.45 26.55
C ASP A 560 -1.53 -25.57 26.88
N GLU A 561 -2.68 -26.20 27.13
CA GLU A 561 -3.94 -25.54 27.46
C GLU A 561 -3.88 -24.72 28.76
N TYR A 562 -3.16 -25.19 29.78
CA TYR A 562 -3.10 -24.51 31.08
C TYR A 562 -2.40 -23.14 30.96
N GLN A 563 -1.43 -23.03 30.06
CA GLN A 563 -0.76 -21.77 29.76
C GLN A 563 -1.69 -20.69 29.19
N ILE A 564 -2.84 -21.04 28.60
CA ILE A 564 -3.81 -20.06 28.08
C ILE A 564 -4.41 -19.25 29.23
N PHE A 565 -4.79 -19.93 30.31
CA PHE A 565 -5.35 -19.27 31.50
C PHE A 565 -4.34 -18.32 32.14
N ILE A 566 -3.11 -18.80 32.38
CA ILE A 566 -2.02 -17.99 32.95
C ILE A 566 -1.74 -16.77 32.07
N ALA A 567 -1.74 -16.93 30.74
CA ALA A 567 -1.52 -15.83 29.82
C ALA A 567 -2.61 -14.76 29.91
N ILE A 568 -3.89 -15.15 30.00
CA ILE A 568 -5.01 -14.20 30.14
C ILE A 568 -4.92 -13.45 31.47
N GLU A 569 -4.62 -14.13 32.58
CA GLU A 569 -4.45 -13.48 33.88
C GLU A 569 -3.27 -12.49 33.87
N THR A 570 -2.13 -12.92 33.32
CA THR A 570 -0.93 -12.07 33.17
C THR A 570 -1.24 -10.82 32.35
N ILE A 571 -1.94 -10.96 31.23
CA ILE A 571 -2.34 -9.81 30.41
C ILE A 571 -3.35 -8.95 31.17
N SER A 572 -4.27 -9.53 31.94
CA SER A 572 -5.22 -8.76 32.74
C SER A 572 -4.55 -7.89 33.80
N MET A 573 -3.43 -8.34 34.40
CA MET A 573 -2.63 -7.51 35.30
C MET A 573 -2.02 -6.32 34.54
N PHE A 574 -1.45 -6.58 33.36
CA PHE A 574 -0.95 -5.53 32.47
C PHE A 574 -2.05 -4.55 32.03
N SER A 575 -3.26 -5.02 31.76
CA SER A 575 -4.39 -4.18 31.36
C SER A 575 -4.79 -3.17 32.43
N LYS A 576 -4.74 -3.55 33.72
CA LYS A 576 -5.05 -2.65 34.84
C LYS A 576 -4.07 -1.48 34.94
N ALA A 577 -2.79 -1.73 34.70
CA ALA A 577 -1.74 -0.70 34.72
C ALA A 577 -1.78 0.19 33.46
N SER A 578 -1.89 -0.43 32.28
CA SER A 578 -1.67 0.24 31.00
C SER A 578 -2.93 0.78 30.33
N GLY A 579 -4.12 0.29 30.71
CA GLY A 579 -5.37 0.51 29.98
C GLY A 579 -5.53 -0.34 28.72
N LEU A 580 -4.60 -1.25 28.41
CA LEU A 580 -4.66 -2.10 27.21
C LEU A 580 -5.43 -3.39 27.47
N TYR A 581 -6.76 -3.37 27.25
CA TYR A 581 -7.66 -4.48 27.54
C TYR A 581 -7.88 -5.44 26.36
N LEU A 582 -7.95 -6.74 26.65
CA LEU A 582 -8.28 -7.77 25.65
C LEU A 582 -9.76 -7.74 25.26
N ASN A 583 -10.01 -7.98 23.98
CA ASN A 583 -11.32 -8.27 23.43
C ASN A 583 -11.50 -9.79 23.30
N ILE A 584 -11.75 -10.47 24.43
CA ILE A 584 -11.84 -11.94 24.51
C ILE A 584 -12.71 -12.57 23.40
N PRO A 585 -13.91 -12.05 23.07
CA PRO A 585 -14.74 -12.60 21.99
C PRO A 585 -14.12 -12.55 20.58
N LYS A 586 -13.09 -11.73 20.38
CA LYS A 586 -12.37 -11.59 19.10
C LYS A 586 -10.99 -12.21 19.10
N CYS A 587 -10.46 -12.60 20.27
CA CYS A 587 -9.30 -13.47 20.33
C CYS A 587 -9.64 -14.81 19.67
N GLU A 588 -8.62 -15.48 19.12
CA GLU A 588 -8.79 -16.77 18.46
C GLU A 588 -7.67 -17.73 18.91
N LEU A 589 -8.02 -19.00 19.13
CA LEU A 589 -7.06 -20.06 19.41
C LEU A 589 -6.92 -20.98 18.20
N MET A 590 -5.71 -21.45 17.96
CA MET A 590 -5.44 -22.53 17.01
C MET A 590 -4.59 -23.59 17.71
N ALA A 591 -5.17 -24.76 17.98
CA ALA A 591 -4.40 -25.92 18.41
C ALA A 591 -3.49 -26.36 17.26
N ILE A 592 -2.25 -26.80 17.51
CA ILE A 592 -1.39 -27.33 16.44
C ILE A 592 -1.79 -28.77 16.10
N LYS A 593 -2.01 -29.59 17.13
CA LYS A 593 -2.51 -30.96 17.01
C LYS A 593 -4.03 -30.99 16.98
N GLU A 594 -4.60 -32.19 16.85
CA GLU A 594 -6.04 -32.40 16.98
C GLU A 594 -6.50 -32.05 18.40
N CYS A 595 -7.61 -31.33 18.50
CA CYS A 595 -8.22 -30.92 19.75
C CYS A 595 -9.75 -31.04 19.59
N SER A 596 -10.40 -31.73 20.52
CA SER A 596 -11.86 -31.95 20.51
C SER A 596 -12.66 -30.78 21.07
N LYS A 597 -12.00 -29.86 21.80
CA LYS A 597 -12.65 -28.69 22.42
C LYS A 597 -12.96 -27.62 21.37
N THR A 598 -14.08 -26.91 21.57
CA THR A 598 -14.53 -25.82 20.69
C THR A 598 -14.10 -24.43 21.18
N ALA A 599 -13.87 -24.26 22.49
CA ALA A 599 -13.41 -23.04 23.10
C ALA A 599 -12.65 -23.31 24.41
N LEU A 600 -11.77 -22.38 24.80
CA LEU A 600 -11.05 -22.38 26.07
C LEU A 600 -11.01 -20.95 26.62
N CYS A 601 -11.32 -20.77 27.91
CA CYS A 601 -11.39 -19.44 28.54
C CYS A 601 -12.27 -18.43 27.75
N ASN A 602 -13.40 -18.89 27.20
CA ASN A 602 -14.30 -18.13 26.31
C ASN A 602 -13.68 -17.67 24.98
N ILE A 603 -12.51 -18.21 24.60
CA ILE A 603 -11.86 -17.97 23.32
C ILE A 603 -12.14 -19.15 22.39
N PRO A 604 -12.69 -18.94 21.19
CA PRO A 604 -12.99 -20.01 20.25
C PRO A 604 -11.70 -20.65 19.69
N ILE A 605 -11.68 -21.98 19.63
CA ILE A 605 -10.65 -22.74 18.92
C ILE A 605 -11.08 -22.90 17.46
N LYS A 606 -10.22 -22.45 16.55
CA LYS A 606 -10.46 -22.47 15.11
C LYS A 606 -9.41 -23.29 14.38
N GLN A 607 -9.85 -23.98 13.32
CA GLN A 607 -8.95 -24.63 12.36
C GLN A 607 -8.45 -23.64 11.30
N GLU A 608 -9.16 -22.52 11.13
CA GLU A 608 -8.86 -21.45 10.19
C GLU A 608 -8.88 -20.10 10.90
N VAL A 609 -7.80 -19.32 10.77
CA VAL A 609 -7.65 -17.99 11.37
C VAL A 609 -7.18 -17.00 10.31
N ARG A 610 -7.74 -15.78 10.31
CA ARG A 610 -7.23 -14.68 9.48
C ARG A 610 -6.14 -13.93 10.25
N TYR A 611 -4.89 -14.24 9.98
CA TYR A 611 -3.73 -13.61 10.63
C TYR A 611 -3.03 -12.64 9.68
N LEU A 612 -2.93 -11.37 10.08
CA LEU A 612 -2.28 -10.30 9.32
C LEU A 612 -2.80 -10.18 7.87
N GLY A 613 -4.07 -10.50 7.65
CA GLY A 613 -4.71 -10.45 6.32
C GLY A 613 -4.57 -11.72 5.47
N ILE A 614 -3.82 -12.72 5.92
CA ILE A 614 -3.71 -14.05 5.30
C ILE A 614 -4.55 -15.05 6.09
N ILE A 615 -5.32 -15.87 5.39
CA ILE A 615 -6.04 -17.00 5.97
C ILE A 615 -5.04 -18.15 6.17
N ILE A 616 -4.89 -18.58 7.41
CA ILE A 616 -4.04 -19.69 7.83
C ILE A 616 -4.94 -20.86 8.21
N THR A 617 -4.69 -22.02 7.61
CA THR A 617 -5.45 -23.27 7.83
C THR A 617 -4.49 -24.46 7.92
N LYS A 618 -4.93 -25.50 8.65
CA LYS A 618 -4.24 -26.80 8.73
C LYS A 618 -4.39 -27.64 7.46
N ASN A 619 -5.53 -27.55 6.78
CA ASN A 619 -5.91 -28.45 5.68
C ASN A 619 -5.20 -28.15 4.35
N GLN A 620 -4.10 -27.37 4.36
CA GLN A 620 -3.30 -26.99 3.20
C GLN A 620 -4.02 -26.24 2.05
N GLU A 621 -5.32 -25.95 2.14
CA GLU A 621 -6.10 -25.16 1.16
C GLU A 621 -5.80 -23.64 1.16
N ARG A 622 -4.58 -23.26 1.57
CA ARG A 622 -4.16 -21.87 1.75
C ARG A 622 -4.13 -21.09 0.43
N ILE A 623 -3.81 -21.75 -0.68
CA ILE A 623 -3.81 -21.12 -2.00
C ILE A 623 -5.23 -20.71 -2.39
N THR A 624 -6.17 -21.66 -2.31
CA THR A 624 -7.56 -21.46 -2.74
C THR A 624 -8.21 -20.30 -1.99
N GLN A 625 -8.12 -20.33 -0.67
CA GLN A 625 -8.76 -19.35 0.22
C GLN A 625 -8.16 -17.94 0.10
N ASN A 626 -6.87 -17.81 -0.20
CA ASN A 626 -6.21 -16.50 -0.26
C ASN A 626 -6.16 -15.90 -1.67
N PHE A 627 -5.95 -16.69 -2.72
CA PHE A 627 -5.72 -16.15 -4.07
C PHE A 627 -6.98 -16.01 -4.91
N TYR A 628 -7.91 -16.98 -4.90
CA TYR A 628 -9.10 -16.91 -5.75
C TYR A 628 -10.01 -15.71 -5.44
N PRO A 629 -10.25 -15.34 -4.16
CA PRO A 629 -10.97 -14.12 -3.84
C PRO A 629 -10.27 -12.85 -4.35
N ILE A 630 -8.94 -12.84 -4.41
CA ILE A 630 -8.16 -11.73 -4.97
C ILE A 630 -8.30 -11.70 -6.49
N LEU A 631 -8.24 -12.86 -7.16
CA LEU A 631 -8.40 -12.99 -8.60
C LEU A 631 -9.78 -12.53 -9.09
N GLU A 632 -10.85 -12.92 -8.41
CA GLU A 632 -12.21 -12.48 -8.76
C GLU A 632 -12.36 -10.96 -8.61
N LYS A 633 -11.90 -10.39 -7.49
CA LYS A 633 -11.87 -8.94 -7.30
C LYS A 633 -11.03 -8.24 -8.37
N LEU A 634 -9.90 -8.82 -8.74
CA LEU A 634 -9.01 -8.28 -9.77
C LEU A 634 -9.68 -8.30 -11.14
N LYS A 635 -10.35 -9.39 -11.51
CA LYS A 635 -11.12 -9.53 -12.76
C LYS A 635 -12.22 -8.46 -12.85
N HIS A 636 -12.98 -8.25 -11.79
CA HIS A 636 -13.98 -7.18 -11.74
C HIS A 636 -13.37 -5.79 -11.92
N ARG A 637 -12.23 -5.51 -11.25
CA ARG A 637 -11.51 -4.24 -11.40
C ARG A 637 -10.98 -4.04 -12.81
N PHE A 638 -10.38 -5.06 -13.40
CA PHE A 638 -9.91 -5.03 -14.78
C PHE A 638 -11.04 -4.76 -15.76
N ASN A 639 -12.20 -5.40 -15.59
CA ASN A 639 -13.37 -5.10 -16.41
C ASN A 639 -13.81 -3.64 -16.27
N GLN A 640 -13.80 -3.07 -15.06
CA GLN A 640 -14.08 -1.63 -14.86
C GLN A 640 -13.05 -0.72 -15.57
N TRP A 641 -11.77 -1.11 -15.58
CA TRP A 641 -10.72 -0.38 -16.28
C TRP A 641 -10.85 -0.51 -17.80
N LEU A 642 -11.29 -1.65 -18.33
CA LEU A 642 -11.48 -1.89 -19.76
C LEU A 642 -12.60 -1.05 -20.37
N LEU A 643 -13.55 -0.54 -19.58
CA LEU A 643 -14.54 0.44 -20.01
C LEU A 643 -13.92 1.78 -20.41
N ARG A 644 -12.66 2.03 -20.06
CA ARG A 644 -11.92 3.24 -20.41
C ARG A 644 -11.10 3.00 -21.66
N ASP A 645 -10.95 4.06 -22.44
CA ASP A 645 -10.05 4.00 -23.58
C ASP A 645 -8.59 4.16 -23.16
N LEU A 646 -8.00 3.09 -22.61
CA LEU A 646 -6.61 3.06 -22.14
C LEU A 646 -5.62 2.77 -23.27
N SER A 647 -4.47 3.43 -23.32
CA SER A 647 -3.32 3.02 -24.16
C SER A 647 -2.69 1.70 -23.69
N LEU A 648 -1.89 1.04 -24.55
CA LEU A 648 -1.18 -0.20 -24.19
C LEU A 648 -0.23 0.00 -23.00
N LYS A 649 0.51 1.11 -22.98
CA LYS A 649 1.36 1.51 -21.84
C LYS A 649 0.56 1.70 -20.55
N GLY A 650 -0.58 2.39 -20.63
CA GLY A 650 -1.50 2.55 -19.49
C GLY A 650 -1.99 1.21 -18.94
N ARG A 651 -2.36 0.26 -19.81
CA ARG A 651 -2.76 -1.09 -19.37
C ARG A 651 -1.62 -1.87 -18.73
N VAL A 652 -0.40 -1.80 -19.25
CA VAL A 652 0.79 -2.42 -18.63
C VAL A 652 1.10 -1.81 -17.26
N LEU A 653 0.86 -0.51 -17.08
CA LEU A 653 1.04 0.12 -15.78
C LEU A 653 -0.04 -0.35 -14.79
N ILE A 654 -1.31 -0.49 -15.22
CA ILE A 654 -2.40 -1.02 -14.39
C ILE A 654 -2.12 -2.46 -13.96
N THR A 655 -1.59 -3.32 -14.84
CA THR A 655 -1.24 -4.69 -14.43
C THR A 655 -0.21 -4.71 -13.32
N LYS A 656 0.74 -3.76 -13.29
CA LYS A 656 1.73 -3.64 -12.21
C LYS A 656 1.11 -3.06 -10.94
N ALA A 657 0.41 -1.94 -11.06
CA ALA A 657 -0.05 -1.13 -9.95
C ALA A 657 -1.31 -1.65 -9.27
N GLU A 658 -2.19 -2.34 -10.00
CA GLU A 658 -3.46 -2.87 -9.51
C GLU A 658 -3.50 -4.40 -9.56
N GLY A 659 -2.86 -5.04 -10.56
CA GLY A 659 -2.82 -6.50 -10.67
C GLY A 659 -1.83 -7.14 -9.71
N ILE A 660 -0.55 -7.01 -10.04
CA ILE A 660 0.56 -7.65 -9.34
C ILE A 660 0.64 -7.18 -7.88
N SER A 661 0.41 -5.90 -7.62
CA SER A 661 0.45 -5.33 -6.26
C SER A 661 -0.52 -6.03 -5.28
N ARG A 662 -1.70 -6.46 -5.75
CA ARG A 662 -2.70 -7.19 -4.95
C ARG A 662 -2.27 -8.61 -4.62
N LEU A 663 -1.52 -9.24 -5.51
CA LEU A 663 -1.08 -10.64 -5.39
C LEU A 663 0.25 -10.76 -4.62
N ALA A 664 1.08 -9.73 -4.68
CA ALA A 664 2.44 -9.74 -4.13
C ALA A 664 2.47 -10.04 -2.63
N TYR A 665 1.54 -9.47 -1.86
CA TYR A 665 1.50 -9.65 -0.40
C TYR A 665 1.36 -11.11 0.01
N ALA A 666 0.37 -11.81 -0.55
CA ALA A 666 0.15 -13.23 -0.29
C ALA A 666 1.30 -14.11 -0.85
N ALA A 667 1.84 -13.76 -2.01
CA ALA A 667 2.93 -14.50 -2.66
C ALA A 667 4.25 -14.48 -1.86
N LEU A 668 4.48 -13.43 -1.05
CA LEU A 668 5.64 -13.35 -0.17
C LEU A 668 5.63 -14.46 0.91
N ALA A 669 4.45 -14.80 1.47
CA ALA A 669 4.32 -15.73 2.58
C ALA A 669 3.94 -17.17 2.16
N LEU A 670 3.16 -17.31 1.09
CA LEU A 670 2.58 -18.58 0.65
C LEU A 670 3.35 -19.22 -0.52
N HIS A 671 3.26 -20.55 -0.61
CA HIS A 671 3.64 -21.29 -1.80
C HIS A 671 2.61 -21.06 -2.92
N LEU A 672 3.07 -21.02 -4.18
CA LEU A 672 2.22 -20.94 -5.36
C LEU A 672 2.44 -22.14 -6.27
N ASP A 673 1.37 -22.76 -6.74
CA ASP A 673 1.44 -23.82 -7.74
C ASP A 673 1.55 -23.24 -9.17
N ASN A 674 2.00 -24.08 -10.10
CA ASN A 674 2.17 -23.67 -11.50
C ASN A 674 0.82 -23.35 -12.17
N LYS A 675 -0.28 -23.92 -11.68
CA LYS A 675 -1.62 -23.67 -12.22
C LYS A 675 -2.05 -22.23 -11.93
N LEU A 676 -2.00 -21.80 -10.66
CA LEU A 676 -2.35 -20.44 -10.27
C LEU A 676 -1.46 -19.41 -10.96
N ILE A 677 -0.14 -19.65 -11.03
CA ILE A 677 0.80 -18.74 -11.70
C ILE A 677 0.39 -18.51 -13.16
N LYS A 678 0.06 -19.59 -13.89
CA LYS A 678 -0.41 -19.51 -15.28
C LYS A 678 -1.75 -18.78 -15.39
N GLU A 679 -2.68 -19.01 -14.47
CA GLU A 679 -3.97 -18.30 -14.42
C GLU A 679 -3.80 -16.79 -14.19
N VAL A 680 -2.95 -16.40 -13.24
CA VAL A 680 -2.59 -15.00 -12.97
C VAL A 680 -2.00 -14.37 -14.24
N ASP A 681 -0.98 -14.99 -14.82
CA ASP A 681 -0.31 -14.46 -16.00
C ASP A 681 -1.26 -14.32 -17.19
N LYS A 682 -2.14 -15.30 -17.41
CA LYS A 682 -3.19 -15.24 -18.43
C LYS A 682 -4.12 -14.07 -18.19
N LEU A 683 -4.57 -13.85 -16.96
CA LEU A 683 -5.45 -12.75 -16.60
C LEU A 683 -4.78 -11.37 -16.81
N LEU A 684 -3.52 -11.21 -16.38
CA LEU A 684 -2.75 -9.98 -16.59
C LEU A 684 -2.56 -9.70 -18.09
N PHE A 685 -2.23 -10.73 -18.87
CA PHE A 685 -1.93 -10.58 -20.29
C PHE A 685 -3.18 -10.36 -21.14
N ASN A 686 -4.28 -11.04 -20.82
CA ASN A 686 -5.58 -10.78 -21.45
C ASN A 686 -6.03 -9.34 -21.24
N PHE A 687 -5.83 -8.78 -20.05
CA PHE A 687 -6.14 -7.38 -19.78
C PHE A 687 -5.31 -6.42 -20.64
N ILE A 688 -4.01 -6.67 -20.82
CA ILE A 688 -3.15 -5.87 -21.72
C ILE A 688 -3.70 -5.81 -23.15
N TRP A 689 -4.38 -6.86 -23.60
CA TRP A 689 -4.96 -6.95 -24.94
C TRP A 689 -6.49 -6.75 -24.98
N LYS A 690 -7.10 -6.16 -23.95
CA LYS A 690 -8.56 -5.94 -23.87
C LYS A 690 -9.38 -7.23 -24.08
N ASN A 691 -8.89 -8.36 -23.59
CA ASN A 691 -9.46 -9.70 -23.82
C ASN A 691 -9.60 -10.08 -25.30
N ARG A 692 -8.76 -9.52 -26.18
CA ARG A 692 -8.66 -9.83 -27.61
C ARG A 692 -7.38 -10.61 -27.91
N THR A 693 -7.17 -10.91 -29.20
CA THR A 693 -5.97 -11.57 -29.72
C THR A 693 -4.69 -10.88 -29.25
N HIS A 694 -3.72 -11.67 -28.81
CA HIS A 694 -2.41 -11.18 -28.41
C HIS A 694 -1.53 -11.01 -29.65
N TYR A 695 -1.29 -9.77 -30.06
CA TYR A 695 -0.53 -9.49 -31.28
C TYR A 695 0.99 -9.64 -31.11
N ILE A 696 1.50 -9.47 -29.89
CA ILE A 696 2.93 -9.59 -29.57
C ILE A 696 3.08 -10.64 -28.47
N LYS A 697 4.08 -11.53 -28.60
CA LYS A 697 4.39 -12.56 -27.59
C LYS A 697 4.72 -11.93 -26.23
N LYS A 698 4.30 -12.59 -25.15
CA LYS A 698 4.61 -12.17 -23.77
C LYS A 698 6.11 -11.95 -23.53
N THR A 699 6.94 -12.88 -24.02
CA THR A 699 8.41 -12.85 -23.91
C THR A 699 9.04 -11.62 -24.56
N VAL A 700 8.41 -11.08 -25.61
CA VAL A 700 8.84 -9.82 -26.25
C VAL A 700 8.40 -8.62 -25.43
N LEU A 701 7.15 -8.61 -24.92
CA LEU A 701 6.63 -7.50 -24.11
C LEU A 701 7.35 -7.35 -22.76
N MET A 702 7.94 -8.42 -22.23
CA MET A 702 8.76 -8.40 -21.02
C MET A 702 10.07 -7.64 -21.19
N ASN A 703 10.56 -7.45 -22.43
CA ASN A 703 11.80 -6.72 -22.68
C ASN A 703 11.73 -5.26 -22.16
N PRO A 704 12.89 -4.68 -21.84
CA PRO A 704 13.01 -3.24 -21.65
C PRO A 704 12.54 -2.46 -22.89
N TYR A 705 12.14 -1.19 -22.70
CA TYR A 705 11.78 -0.30 -23.80
C TYR A 705 12.89 -0.22 -24.85
N VAL A 706 14.16 -0.16 -24.42
CA VAL A 706 15.33 -0.10 -25.31
C VAL A 706 15.50 -1.34 -26.20
N ASN A 707 14.85 -2.45 -25.87
CA ASN A 707 14.91 -3.72 -26.61
C ASN A 707 13.55 -4.07 -27.26
N GLY A 708 12.68 -3.06 -27.48
CA GLY A 708 11.39 -3.23 -28.14
C GLY A 708 10.28 -3.86 -27.28
N GLY A 709 10.43 -3.90 -25.96
CA GLY A 709 9.39 -4.36 -25.04
C GLY A 709 8.65 -3.22 -24.33
N LEU A 710 7.79 -3.59 -23.37
CA LEU A 710 7.00 -2.66 -22.54
C LEU A 710 7.30 -2.81 -21.04
N ASN A 711 8.38 -3.50 -20.68
CA ASN A 711 8.70 -3.88 -19.30
C ASN A 711 7.53 -4.61 -18.62
N VAL A 712 6.80 -5.48 -19.32
CA VAL A 712 5.75 -6.30 -18.70
C VAL A 712 6.37 -7.19 -17.64
N LEU A 713 5.74 -7.25 -16.46
CA LEU A 713 6.20 -8.11 -15.40
C LEU A 713 5.50 -9.47 -15.51
N ASP A 714 6.30 -10.51 -15.51
CA ASP A 714 5.85 -11.90 -15.38
C ASP A 714 5.72 -12.25 -13.90
N PHE A 715 4.59 -12.84 -13.52
CA PHE A 715 4.30 -13.09 -12.12
C PHE A 715 5.19 -14.20 -11.53
N ASN A 716 5.56 -15.20 -12.32
CA ASN A 716 6.47 -16.27 -11.89
C ASN A 716 7.87 -15.73 -11.53
N THR A 717 8.45 -14.90 -12.40
CA THR A 717 9.76 -14.28 -12.15
C THR A 717 9.76 -13.41 -10.89
N LEU A 718 8.63 -12.74 -10.61
CA LEU A 718 8.46 -11.96 -9.40
C LEU A 718 8.34 -12.85 -8.16
N ASN A 719 7.54 -13.91 -8.22
CA ASN A 719 7.43 -14.88 -7.12
C ASN A 719 8.79 -15.51 -6.79
N ASN A 720 9.56 -15.93 -7.80
CA ASN A 720 10.90 -16.47 -7.60
C ASN A 720 11.83 -15.43 -6.95
N THR A 721 11.74 -14.16 -7.36
CA THR A 721 12.48 -13.05 -6.71
C THR A 721 12.15 -12.95 -5.22
N PHE A 722 10.88 -13.10 -4.84
CA PHE A 722 10.48 -13.12 -3.43
C PHE A 722 11.11 -14.28 -2.67
N LYS A 723 11.19 -15.47 -3.27
CA LYS A 723 11.80 -16.63 -2.60
C LYS A 723 13.33 -16.50 -2.47
N ILE A 724 14.00 -15.92 -3.46
CA ILE A 724 15.43 -15.58 -3.34
C ILE A 724 15.67 -14.56 -2.22
N ASN A 725 14.81 -13.55 -2.09
CA ASN A 725 14.91 -12.59 -0.98
C ASN A 725 14.68 -13.25 0.39
N TRP A 726 13.80 -14.26 0.46
CA TRP A 726 13.64 -15.05 1.67
C TRP A 726 14.90 -15.85 2.00
N LEU A 727 15.53 -16.51 1.01
CA LEU A 727 16.83 -17.19 1.20
C LEU A 727 17.93 -16.22 1.66
N LYS A 728 17.96 -15.00 1.09
CA LYS A 728 18.86 -13.94 1.53
C LYS A 728 18.67 -13.64 3.02
N ASN A 729 17.42 -13.51 3.48
CA ASN A 729 17.13 -13.25 4.90
C ASN A 729 17.58 -14.43 5.78
N LEU A 730 17.33 -15.66 5.34
CA LEU A 730 17.73 -16.87 6.06
C LEU A 730 19.26 -16.96 6.27
N ILE A 731 20.05 -16.66 5.23
CA ILE A 731 21.53 -16.68 5.28
C ILE A 731 22.06 -15.51 6.11
N THR A 732 21.49 -14.31 5.95
CA THR A 732 22.03 -13.10 6.61
C THR A 732 21.69 -13.00 8.09
N LYS A 733 20.62 -13.68 8.54
CA LYS A 733 20.14 -13.65 9.93
C LYS A 733 19.78 -15.06 10.45
N PRO A 734 20.72 -16.02 10.48
CA PRO A 734 20.41 -17.41 10.85
C PRO A 734 20.00 -17.54 12.33
N THR A 735 20.46 -16.63 13.19
CA THR A 735 20.13 -16.61 14.63
C THR A 735 18.78 -15.96 14.94
N SER A 736 18.12 -15.38 13.94
CA SER A 736 16.81 -14.74 14.09
C SER A 736 15.75 -15.71 14.58
N ILE A 737 14.85 -15.26 15.46
CA ILE A 737 13.73 -16.10 15.93
C ILE A 737 12.87 -16.62 14.77
N TRP A 738 12.70 -15.79 13.73
CA TRP A 738 11.92 -16.08 12.53
C TRP A 738 12.47 -17.23 11.68
N ASN A 739 13.77 -17.53 11.83
CA ASN A 739 14.49 -18.50 11.02
C ASN A 739 14.81 -19.80 11.77
N THR A 740 14.40 -19.92 13.05
CA THR A 740 14.76 -21.06 13.92
C THR A 740 14.39 -22.41 13.31
N ILE A 741 13.15 -22.56 12.83
CA ILE A 741 12.66 -23.81 12.24
C ILE A 741 13.40 -24.15 10.93
N PRO A 742 13.46 -23.27 9.90
CA PRO A 742 14.17 -23.59 8.67
C PRO A 742 15.66 -23.82 8.88
N VAL A 743 16.34 -23.08 9.76
CA VAL A 743 17.76 -23.30 10.06
C VAL A 743 17.99 -24.69 10.65
N PHE A 744 17.16 -25.11 11.61
CA PHE A 744 17.26 -26.47 12.16
C PHE A 744 16.95 -27.55 11.12
N MET A 745 15.94 -27.32 10.28
CA MET A 745 15.59 -28.29 9.24
C MET A 745 16.73 -28.47 8.24
N PHE A 746 17.40 -27.39 7.85
CA PHE A 746 18.49 -27.46 6.88
C PHE A 746 19.86 -27.75 7.49
N SER A 747 20.04 -27.62 8.81
CA SER A 747 21.28 -28.09 9.47
C SER A 747 21.46 -29.60 9.33
N LYS A 748 20.35 -30.36 9.26
CA LYS A 748 20.34 -31.80 8.92
C LYS A 748 20.82 -32.11 7.49
N LEU A 749 21.04 -31.10 6.65
CA LEU A 749 21.63 -31.19 5.31
C LEU A 749 22.97 -30.45 5.22
N GLY A 750 23.62 -30.14 6.35
CA GLY A 750 24.89 -29.40 6.40
C GLY A 750 24.73 -27.88 6.39
N GLY A 751 23.50 -27.39 6.56
CA GLY A 751 23.16 -25.97 6.63
C GLY A 751 22.76 -25.38 5.27
N THR A 752 22.04 -24.26 5.32
CA THR A 752 21.50 -23.60 4.12
C THR A 752 22.60 -23.18 3.14
N GLU A 753 23.71 -22.64 3.62
CA GLU A 753 24.80 -22.18 2.74
C GLU A 753 25.43 -23.32 1.96
N PHE A 754 25.78 -24.41 2.64
CA PHE A 754 26.33 -25.60 1.98
C PHE A 754 25.32 -26.24 1.04
N PHE A 755 24.07 -26.37 1.46
CA PHE A 755 23.03 -26.96 0.61
C PHE A 755 22.84 -26.18 -0.69
N LEU A 756 22.93 -24.84 -0.66
CA LEU A 756 22.82 -24.00 -1.87
C LEU A 756 24.01 -24.14 -2.83
N THR A 757 25.16 -24.63 -2.39
CA THR A 757 26.31 -24.92 -3.26
C THR A 757 26.34 -26.37 -3.75
N CYS A 758 25.48 -27.24 -3.24
CA CYS A 758 25.37 -28.63 -3.68
C CYS A 758 24.64 -28.74 -5.04
N ASN A 759 24.97 -29.78 -5.81
CA ASN A 759 24.22 -30.21 -7.00
C ASN A 759 22.97 -31.01 -6.59
N PHE A 760 22.07 -30.39 -5.81
CA PHE A 760 20.93 -31.08 -5.22
C PHE A 760 19.73 -31.22 -6.17
N ASP A 761 18.91 -32.21 -5.87
CA ASP A 761 17.55 -32.36 -6.40
C ASP A 761 16.61 -32.47 -5.20
N ILE A 762 15.68 -31.52 -5.09
CA ILE A 762 14.82 -31.36 -3.92
C ILE A 762 13.93 -32.59 -3.68
N ASP A 763 13.55 -33.32 -4.74
CA ASP A 763 12.67 -34.49 -4.64
C ASP A 763 13.45 -35.73 -4.18
N LYS A 764 14.77 -35.74 -4.41
CA LYS A 764 15.69 -36.77 -3.94
C LYS A 764 16.22 -36.51 -2.53
N THR A 765 15.92 -35.37 -1.92
CA THR A 765 16.34 -35.13 -0.53
C THR A 765 15.66 -36.10 0.45
N PRO A 766 16.37 -36.54 1.51
CA PRO A 766 15.83 -37.47 2.51
C PRO A 766 14.87 -36.79 3.51
N LEU A 767 14.80 -35.45 3.53
CA LEU A 767 13.96 -34.68 4.46
C LEU A 767 12.62 -34.28 3.84
N LYS A 768 11.58 -34.27 4.67
CA LYS A 768 10.30 -33.63 4.33
C LYS A 768 10.48 -32.11 4.36
N ILE A 769 10.54 -31.48 3.19
CA ILE A 769 10.64 -30.03 3.01
C ILE A 769 9.26 -29.48 2.63
N SER A 770 8.81 -28.41 3.29
CA SER A 770 7.51 -27.77 3.01
C SER A 770 7.44 -27.22 1.58
N ALA A 771 6.23 -27.09 1.03
CA ALA A 771 6.04 -26.61 -0.34
C ALA A 771 6.64 -25.21 -0.58
N PHE A 772 6.59 -24.33 0.43
CA PHE A 772 7.20 -23.00 0.35
C PHE A 772 8.73 -23.08 0.26
N HIS A 773 9.36 -23.85 1.14
CA HIS A 773 10.82 -24.01 1.14
C HIS A 773 11.31 -24.72 -0.12
N ARG A 774 10.59 -25.75 -0.59
CA ARG A 774 10.86 -26.39 -1.89
C ARG A 774 10.89 -25.37 -3.02
N GLN A 775 9.86 -24.51 -3.10
CA GLN A 775 9.79 -23.47 -4.12
C GLN A 775 10.96 -22.47 -4.03
N ALA A 776 11.45 -22.17 -2.83
CA ALA A 776 12.60 -21.29 -2.65
C ALA A 776 13.91 -21.90 -3.18
N PHE A 777 14.17 -23.17 -2.87
CA PHE A 777 15.34 -23.86 -3.42
C PHE A 777 15.23 -24.08 -4.93
N LEU A 778 14.05 -24.40 -5.44
CA LEU A 778 13.82 -24.50 -6.89
C LEU A 778 14.07 -23.16 -7.60
N ALA A 779 13.67 -22.04 -6.99
CA ALA A 779 14.00 -20.72 -7.53
C ALA A 779 15.51 -20.48 -7.62
N TRP A 780 16.30 -20.98 -6.67
CA TRP A 780 17.76 -20.91 -6.73
C TRP A 780 18.33 -21.76 -7.87
N THR A 781 17.86 -22.99 -8.05
CA THR A 781 18.34 -23.89 -9.12
C THR A 781 18.07 -23.38 -10.54
N LEU A 782 17.10 -22.46 -10.70
CA LEU A 782 16.82 -21.83 -12.00
C LEU A 782 17.88 -20.81 -12.41
N ILE A 783 18.55 -20.16 -11.46
CA ILE A 783 19.54 -19.09 -11.72
C ILE A 783 20.98 -19.51 -11.43
N TYR A 784 21.17 -20.49 -10.55
CA TYR A 784 22.48 -21.04 -10.23
C TYR A 784 22.63 -22.44 -10.84
N LYS A 785 23.56 -22.56 -11.79
CA LYS A 785 23.96 -23.85 -12.36
C LYS A 785 25.26 -24.31 -11.70
N HIS A 786 25.24 -25.50 -11.12
CA HIS A 786 26.44 -26.10 -10.55
C HIS A 786 27.41 -26.50 -11.67
N ASN A 787 28.65 -26.01 -11.62
CA ASN A 787 29.68 -26.41 -12.56
C ASN A 787 30.27 -27.75 -12.13
N PHE A 788 30.12 -28.78 -12.96
CA PHE A 788 30.75 -30.06 -12.72
C PHE A 788 32.26 -29.95 -12.94
N SER A 789 33.04 -30.31 -11.92
CA SER A 789 34.49 -30.50 -12.01
C SER A 789 34.89 -31.60 -11.04
N PRO A 790 35.79 -32.53 -11.42
CA PRO A 790 36.31 -33.57 -10.52
C PRO A 790 36.91 -32.99 -9.21
N HIS A 791 37.45 -31.76 -9.25
CA HIS A 791 38.04 -31.07 -8.10
C HIS A 791 37.03 -30.35 -7.19
N SER A 792 35.74 -30.39 -7.51
CA SER A 792 34.67 -29.75 -6.73
C SER A 792 33.39 -30.57 -6.71
N TYR A 793 33.51 -31.90 -6.79
CA TYR A 793 32.36 -32.80 -6.80
C TYR A 793 32.04 -33.26 -5.37
N TYR A 794 30.96 -32.72 -4.81
CA TYR A 794 30.54 -33.03 -3.44
C TYR A 794 29.89 -34.40 -3.32
N ILE A 795 30.19 -35.11 -2.23
CA ILE A 795 29.53 -36.37 -1.84
C ILE A 795 28.08 -36.09 -1.45
N TRP A 796 27.90 -35.07 -0.61
CA TRP A 796 26.64 -34.83 0.08
C TRP A 796 25.63 -34.04 -0.73
N ASN A 797 24.34 -34.28 -0.47
CA ASN A 797 23.20 -33.63 -1.10
C ASN A 797 23.28 -33.59 -2.64
N ASN A 798 23.91 -34.59 -3.25
CA ASN A 798 24.15 -34.63 -4.68
C ASN A 798 23.06 -35.46 -5.36
N LYS A 799 22.48 -34.94 -6.45
CA LYS A 799 21.40 -35.60 -7.20
C LYS A 799 21.84 -36.88 -7.94
N ASP A 800 23.15 -37.06 -8.10
CA ASP A 800 23.76 -38.17 -8.81
C ASP A 800 24.28 -39.27 -7.84
N ILE A 801 24.60 -38.91 -6.59
CA ILE A 801 25.07 -39.85 -5.55
C ILE A 801 23.89 -40.21 -4.66
N LEU A 802 23.27 -41.36 -4.96
CA LEU A 802 21.99 -41.74 -4.39
C LEU A 802 22.04 -43.12 -3.74
N PHE A 803 21.55 -43.20 -2.51
CA PHE A 803 21.23 -44.45 -1.85
C PHE A 803 19.72 -44.63 -1.80
N LYS A 804 19.20 -45.75 -2.33
CA LYS A 804 17.76 -46.02 -2.42
C LYS A 804 16.97 -44.83 -3.03
N ARG A 805 17.50 -44.23 -4.11
CA ARG A 805 16.96 -43.04 -4.82
C ARG A 805 16.94 -41.74 -4.01
N LYS A 806 17.62 -41.67 -2.86
CA LYS A 806 17.72 -40.48 -2.03
C LYS A 806 19.17 -40.01 -1.91
N SER A 807 19.38 -38.70 -1.89
CA SER A 807 20.70 -38.10 -1.68
C SER A 807 21.19 -38.38 -0.25
N LEU A 808 22.50 -38.36 -0.07
CA LEU A 808 23.15 -38.66 1.20
C LEU A 808 23.58 -37.39 1.95
N PHE A 809 23.51 -37.43 3.27
CA PHE A 809 24.19 -36.49 4.15
C PHE A 809 24.51 -37.20 5.47
N LEU A 810 25.79 -37.26 5.84
CA LEU A 810 26.24 -37.78 7.13
C LEU A 810 26.98 -36.68 7.89
N ASP A 811 26.37 -36.19 8.97
CA ASP A 811 26.90 -35.08 9.76
C ASP A 811 28.28 -35.40 10.37
N SER A 812 28.49 -36.64 10.83
CA SER A 812 29.77 -37.07 11.40
C SER A 812 30.92 -36.99 10.39
N TRP A 813 30.71 -37.45 9.15
CA TRP A 813 31.74 -37.39 8.10
C TRP A 813 31.96 -35.96 7.63
N PHE A 814 30.89 -35.18 7.49
CA PHE A 814 30.95 -33.78 7.09
C PHE A 814 31.77 -32.93 8.09
N ARG A 815 31.57 -33.14 9.40
CA ARG A 815 32.34 -32.45 10.46
C ARG A 815 33.83 -32.83 10.48
N ASN A 816 34.17 -34.02 10.00
CA ASN A 816 35.56 -34.46 9.83
C ASN A 816 36.16 -34.06 8.46
N ASN A 817 35.56 -33.08 7.78
CA ASN A 817 36.05 -32.54 6.50
C ASN A 817 36.10 -33.57 5.35
N ILE A 818 35.28 -34.63 5.42
CA ILE A 818 35.05 -35.56 4.32
C ILE A 818 33.85 -35.03 3.52
N VAL A 819 34.09 -34.33 2.43
CA VAL A 819 33.08 -33.56 1.69
C VAL A 819 33.11 -33.83 0.18
N LEU A 820 34.29 -34.08 -0.38
CA LEU A 820 34.53 -34.23 -1.82
C LEU A 820 34.75 -35.69 -2.20
N VAL A 821 34.26 -36.07 -3.38
CA VAL A 821 34.39 -37.45 -3.89
C VAL A 821 35.85 -37.85 -4.12
N ASN A 822 36.71 -36.91 -4.53
CA ASN A 822 38.14 -37.18 -4.75
C ASN A 822 38.88 -37.60 -3.46
N GLN A 823 38.38 -37.24 -2.27
CA GLN A 823 38.95 -37.65 -0.98
C GLN A 823 38.76 -39.14 -0.70
N LEU A 824 37.93 -39.84 -1.47
CA LEU A 824 37.64 -41.26 -1.29
C LEU A 824 38.53 -42.18 -2.12
N PHE A 825 39.46 -41.62 -2.89
CA PHE A 825 40.34 -42.36 -3.81
C PHE A 825 41.80 -42.32 -3.35
N ASP A 826 42.52 -43.40 -3.61
CA ASP A 826 43.96 -43.51 -3.43
C ASP A 826 44.74 -42.83 -4.58
N LEU A 827 46.07 -42.86 -4.51
CA LEU A 827 46.97 -42.27 -5.51
C LEU A 827 46.85 -42.90 -6.91
N ASN A 828 46.29 -44.10 -7.01
CA ASN A 828 46.09 -44.82 -8.26
C ASN A 828 44.69 -44.58 -8.86
N GLY A 829 43.85 -43.79 -8.21
CA GLY A 829 42.47 -43.55 -8.65
C GLY A 829 41.53 -44.72 -8.38
N THR A 830 41.82 -45.53 -7.37
CA THR A 830 40.97 -46.61 -6.84
C THR A 830 40.32 -46.18 -5.52
N LEU A 831 39.09 -46.64 -5.25
CA LEU A 831 38.39 -46.30 -4.01
C LEU A 831 39.06 -46.99 -2.82
N PHE A 832 39.28 -46.27 -1.72
CA PHE A 832 39.82 -46.85 -0.49
C PHE A 832 39.00 -48.04 0.00
N SER A 833 39.67 -49.09 0.45
CA SER A 833 39.05 -50.17 1.23
C SER A 833 38.58 -49.65 2.60
N TYR A 834 37.77 -50.45 3.31
CA TYR A 834 37.28 -50.04 4.64
C TYR A 834 38.43 -49.80 5.63
N GLU A 835 39.44 -50.67 5.63
CA GLU A 835 40.62 -50.54 6.51
C GLU A 835 41.46 -49.31 6.12
N GLU A 836 41.75 -49.13 4.83
CA GLU A 836 42.51 -47.98 4.32
C GLU A 836 41.84 -46.65 4.62
N PHE A 837 40.52 -46.58 4.45
CA PHE A 837 39.74 -45.37 4.73
C PHE A 837 39.79 -45.00 6.22
N CYS A 838 39.64 -45.98 7.11
CA CYS A 838 39.72 -45.74 8.56
C CYS A 838 41.12 -45.28 8.98
N LEU A 839 42.17 -45.88 8.40
CA LEU A 839 43.56 -45.47 8.63
C LEU A 839 43.85 -44.06 8.09
N HIS A 840 43.39 -43.74 6.88
CA HIS A 840 43.66 -42.47 6.22
C HIS A 840 43.05 -41.27 6.94
N PHE A 841 41.78 -41.39 7.37
CA PHE A 841 41.09 -40.32 8.09
C PHE A 841 41.24 -40.40 9.60
N ASN A 842 41.85 -41.46 10.13
CA ASN A 842 41.98 -41.75 11.56
C ASN A 842 40.62 -41.68 12.30
N LEU A 843 39.59 -42.32 11.73
CA LEU A 843 38.23 -42.32 12.25
C LEU A 843 37.66 -43.73 12.36
N ALA A 844 37.08 -44.05 13.50
CA ALA A 844 36.28 -45.26 13.68
C ALA A 844 34.89 -45.05 13.07
N ILE A 845 34.65 -45.61 11.89
CA ILE A 845 33.42 -45.37 11.11
C ILE A 845 32.59 -46.64 11.02
N ASN A 846 31.26 -46.51 11.08
CA ASN A 846 30.36 -47.64 10.92
C ASN A 846 30.47 -48.25 9.50
N ARG A 847 30.70 -49.57 9.42
CA ARG A 847 30.78 -50.32 8.15
C ARG A 847 29.51 -50.18 7.30
N HIS A 848 28.35 -49.98 7.93
CA HIS A 848 27.11 -49.67 7.21
C HIS A 848 27.16 -48.31 6.50
N ASP A 849 27.65 -47.27 7.16
CA ASP A 849 27.76 -45.94 6.55
C ASP A 849 28.81 -45.91 5.45
N TYR A 850 29.93 -46.62 5.64
CA TYR A 850 30.94 -46.81 4.61
C TYR A 850 30.34 -47.46 3.35
N THR A 851 29.70 -48.63 3.49
CA THR A 851 29.10 -49.35 2.35
C THR A 851 28.02 -48.53 1.66
N LYS A 852 27.24 -47.77 2.43
CA LYS A 852 26.21 -46.85 1.92
C LYS A 852 26.81 -45.74 1.07
N VAL A 853 27.85 -45.05 1.53
CA VAL A 853 28.48 -43.94 0.81
C VAL A 853 29.22 -44.44 -0.42
N PHE A 854 30.14 -45.39 -0.24
CA PHE A 854 30.98 -45.92 -1.33
C PHE A 854 30.15 -46.63 -2.41
N GLY A 855 29.12 -47.38 -2.01
CA GLY A 855 28.19 -48.04 -2.94
C GLY A 855 27.26 -47.09 -3.69
N SER A 856 27.16 -45.82 -3.28
CA SER A 856 26.31 -44.81 -3.94
C SER A 856 27.06 -43.96 -4.96
N ILE A 857 28.39 -44.10 -5.08
CA ILE A 857 29.20 -43.36 -6.05
C ILE A 857 28.97 -43.96 -7.45
N PRO A 858 28.51 -43.17 -8.44
CA PRO A 858 28.28 -43.69 -9.78
C PRO A 858 29.57 -44.19 -10.45
N SER A 859 29.48 -45.31 -11.17
CA SER A 859 30.63 -45.88 -11.89
C SER A 859 31.27 -44.90 -12.88
N GLY A 860 30.44 -44.10 -13.57
CA GLY A 860 30.91 -43.06 -14.49
C GLY A 860 31.72 -41.96 -13.78
N VAL A 861 31.45 -41.68 -12.50
CA VAL A 861 32.26 -40.75 -11.70
C VAL A 861 33.58 -41.41 -11.31
N CYS A 862 33.57 -42.67 -10.89
CA CYS A 862 34.80 -43.42 -10.57
C CYS A 862 35.75 -43.48 -11.78
N MET A 863 35.23 -43.60 -13.00
CA MET A 863 36.04 -43.60 -14.22
C MET A 863 36.79 -42.27 -14.45
N LEU A 864 36.26 -41.14 -13.99
CA LEU A 864 36.91 -39.82 -14.15
C LEU A 864 38.17 -39.66 -13.30
N PHE A 865 38.31 -40.46 -12.24
CA PHE A 865 39.44 -40.40 -11.31
C PHE A 865 40.50 -41.46 -11.59
N LYS A 866 40.26 -42.42 -12.49
CA LYS A 866 41.26 -43.40 -12.92
C LYS A 866 42.40 -42.70 -13.66
N ASN A 867 43.64 -42.96 -13.24
CA ASN A 867 44.87 -42.45 -13.86
C ASN A 867 45.04 -40.90 -13.84
N GLN A 868 44.37 -40.17 -12.95
CA GLN A 868 44.64 -38.73 -12.78
C GLN A 868 45.83 -38.47 -11.84
N PRO A 869 46.86 -37.70 -12.26
CA PRO A 869 47.99 -37.36 -11.41
C PRO A 869 47.62 -36.32 -10.35
N ASN A 870 47.90 -36.63 -9.08
CA ASN A 870 47.92 -35.76 -7.89
C ASN A 870 46.88 -34.61 -7.84
N ILE A 871 45.75 -34.87 -7.19
CA ILE A 871 44.86 -33.81 -6.68
C ILE A 871 45.24 -33.51 -5.21
N THR A 872 46.40 -32.90 -5.02
CA THR A 872 46.95 -32.52 -3.70
C THR A 872 46.38 -31.19 -3.22
N SER A 873 45.08 -31.12 -2.93
CA SER A 873 44.61 -30.14 -1.94
C SER A 873 43.49 -30.70 -1.06
N PHE A 874 43.89 -31.25 0.09
CA PHE A 874 43.00 -31.76 1.13
C PHE A 874 42.18 -30.67 1.84
N HIS A 875 42.51 -29.39 1.59
CA HIS A 875 41.84 -28.24 2.16
C HIS A 875 41.38 -27.28 1.07
N ARG A 876 40.16 -27.48 0.57
CA ARG A 876 39.43 -26.41 -0.10
C ARG A 876 38.38 -25.88 0.87
N PRO A 877 38.39 -24.59 1.22
CA PRO A 877 37.32 -24.03 2.04
C PRO A 877 35.97 -24.26 1.34
N LEU A 878 34.94 -24.61 2.12
CA LEU A 878 33.59 -24.76 1.61
C LEU A 878 33.20 -23.49 0.84
N ALA A 879 32.82 -23.66 -0.42
CA ALA A 879 32.42 -22.54 -1.25
C ALA A 879 31.17 -21.90 -0.62
N SER A 880 31.21 -20.58 -0.37
CA SER A 880 30.03 -19.85 0.08
C SER A 880 29.22 -19.42 -1.14
N PRO A 881 27.88 -19.60 -1.13
CA PRO A 881 27.04 -19.21 -2.26
C PRO A 881 27.15 -17.71 -2.55
N ILE A 882 27.48 -16.88 -1.55
CA ILE A 882 27.64 -15.42 -1.66
C ILE A 882 28.79 -15.04 -2.61
N GLN A 883 29.83 -15.86 -2.70
CA GLN A 883 31.03 -15.57 -3.52
C GLN A 883 30.79 -15.75 -5.02
N THR A 884 29.77 -16.53 -5.39
CA THR A 884 29.40 -16.79 -6.79
C THR A 884 28.89 -15.51 -7.47
N LEU A 885 29.00 -15.41 -8.80
CA LEU A 885 28.49 -14.25 -9.56
C LEU A 885 26.99 -14.00 -9.30
N VAL A 886 26.20 -15.08 -9.26
CA VAL A 886 24.76 -15.04 -8.95
C VAL A 886 24.52 -14.66 -7.49
N GLY A 887 25.31 -15.21 -6.56
CA GLY A 887 25.24 -14.91 -5.14
C GLY A 887 25.59 -13.47 -4.80
N LYS A 888 26.54 -12.85 -5.50
CA LYS A 888 26.85 -11.42 -5.35
C LYS A 888 25.63 -10.54 -5.69
N ILE A 889 24.80 -10.96 -6.65
CA ILE A 889 23.55 -10.26 -7.00
C ILE A 889 22.44 -10.56 -5.99
N CYS A 890 22.31 -11.81 -5.56
CA CYS A 890 21.18 -12.26 -4.73
C CYS A 890 21.38 -11.98 -3.24
N PHE A 891 22.58 -12.20 -2.71
CA PHE A 891 22.85 -12.26 -1.27
C PHE A 891 23.71 -11.12 -0.73
N SER A 892 24.35 -10.29 -1.57
CA SER A 892 25.20 -9.21 -1.07
C SER A 892 24.44 -8.15 -0.25
N LYS A 893 25.12 -7.55 0.73
CA LYS A 893 24.61 -6.42 1.52
C LYS A 893 24.33 -5.18 0.65
N GLN A 894 25.05 -5.03 -0.46
CA GLN A 894 24.86 -3.95 -1.44
C GLN A 894 23.85 -4.27 -2.56
N SER A 895 23.25 -5.47 -2.58
CA SER A 895 22.19 -5.81 -3.54
C SER A 895 20.97 -4.93 -3.28
N LYS A 896 20.87 -3.85 -4.08
CA LYS A 896 19.96 -2.74 -3.86
C LYS A 896 18.67 -2.79 -4.70
N ASN A 897 18.38 -3.86 -5.45
CA ASN A 897 17.11 -3.87 -6.20
C ASN A 897 16.58 -5.26 -6.58
N ASN A 898 15.31 -5.54 -6.21
CA ASN A 898 14.52 -6.68 -6.72
C ASN A 898 14.54 -6.76 -8.25
N LYS A 899 14.73 -5.63 -8.94
CA LYS A 899 14.91 -5.57 -10.40
C LYS A 899 16.10 -6.41 -10.88
N SER A 900 17.23 -6.39 -10.17
CA SER A 900 18.44 -7.11 -10.57
C SER A 900 18.30 -8.61 -10.39
N ILE A 901 17.74 -9.05 -9.26
CA ILE A 901 17.42 -10.47 -9.03
C ILE A 901 16.42 -10.97 -10.08
N ARG A 902 15.38 -10.19 -10.35
CA ARG A 902 14.38 -10.54 -11.38
C ARG A 902 15.00 -10.63 -12.77
N ALA A 903 15.98 -9.78 -13.10
CA ALA A 903 16.66 -9.81 -14.39
C ALA A 903 17.36 -11.15 -14.67
N LEU A 904 17.87 -11.83 -13.62
CA LEU A 904 18.47 -13.17 -13.75
C LEU A 904 17.47 -14.21 -14.26
N PHE A 905 16.22 -14.13 -13.82
CA PHE A 905 15.16 -15.01 -14.31
C PHE A 905 14.68 -14.57 -15.71
N GLN A 906 14.52 -13.26 -15.91
CA GLN A 906 13.96 -12.71 -17.16
C GLN A 906 14.85 -12.94 -18.37
N SER A 907 16.18 -12.84 -18.24
CA SER A 907 17.11 -12.98 -19.37
C SER A 907 16.99 -14.33 -20.08
N SER A 908 16.63 -15.39 -19.36
CA SER A 908 16.40 -16.74 -19.92
C SER A 908 15.05 -16.91 -20.63
N ILE A 909 14.10 -15.99 -20.41
CA ILE A 909 12.71 -16.07 -20.90
C ILE A 909 12.46 -15.10 -22.06
N THR A 910 13.09 -13.93 -22.03
CA THR A 910 12.88 -12.87 -23.02
C THR A 910 13.38 -13.26 -24.40
N THR A 911 12.64 -12.88 -25.44
CA THR A 911 12.99 -13.17 -26.84
C THR A 911 13.13 -11.88 -27.64
N VAL A 912 14.01 -11.89 -28.65
CA VAL A 912 14.17 -10.77 -29.58
C VAL A 912 12.87 -10.53 -30.37
N PRO A 913 12.42 -9.27 -30.56
CA PRO A 913 11.26 -8.98 -31.40
C PRO A 913 11.48 -9.45 -32.85
N TYR A 914 10.59 -10.30 -33.38
CA TYR A 914 10.67 -10.80 -34.77
C TYR A 914 10.76 -9.69 -35.82
N VAL A 915 10.14 -8.54 -35.54
CA VAL A 915 10.11 -7.38 -36.44
C VAL A 915 11.49 -6.85 -36.78
N ILE A 916 12.50 -7.05 -35.92
CA ILE A 916 13.89 -6.69 -36.21
C ILE A 916 14.38 -7.40 -37.47
N PHE A 917 14.16 -8.71 -37.57
CA PHE A 917 14.53 -9.50 -38.73
C PHE A 917 13.75 -9.10 -39.99
N PHE A 918 12.46 -8.77 -39.83
CA PHE A 918 11.64 -8.32 -40.94
C PHE A 918 12.13 -7.00 -41.54
N TRP A 919 12.38 -5.99 -40.70
CA TRP A 919 12.78 -4.66 -41.16
C TRP A 919 14.23 -4.63 -41.67
N ASN A 920 15.14 -5.39 -41.05
CA ASN A 920 16.51 -5.53 -41.55
C ASN A 920 16.57 -6.16 -42.95
N ARG A 921 15.58 -6.97 -43.35
CA ARG A 921 15.49 -7.49 -44.72
C ARG A 921 15.16 -6.40 -45.75
N LEU A 922 14.50 -5.32 -45.33
CA LEU A 922 14.07 -4.23 -46.21
C LEU A 922 15.09 -3.09 -46.25
N SER A 923 15.85 -2.88 -45.18
CA SER A 923 16.88 -1.84 -45.09
C SER A 923 17.99 -2.31 -44.16
N ASP A 924 19.23 -2.23 -44.64
CA ASP A 924 20.42 -2.47 -43.84
C ASP A 924 20.74 -1.27 -42.94
N GLY A 925 21.49 -1.51 -41.86
CA GLY A 925 22.02 -0.44 -41.00
C GLY A 925 21.05 0.18 -39.98
N ILE A 926 19.88 -0.41 -39.73
CA ILE A 926 18.92 0.14 -38.75
C ILE A 926 19.48 0.08 -37.32
N MET A 927 19.65 1.24 -36.70
CA MET A 927 20.06 1.39 -35.30
C MET A 927 18.89 1.15 -34.34
N TRP A 928 18.56 -0.11 -34.08
CA TRP A 928 17.40 -0.51 -33.28
C TRP A 928 17.31 0.12 -31.89
N ASN A 929 18.44 0.33 -31.22
CA ASN A 929 18.48 0.99 -29.91
C ASN A 929 17.89 2.42 -29.96
N GLU A 930 18.02 3.12 -31.09
CA GLU A 930 17.46 4.45 -31.30
C GLU A 930 16.00 4.36 -31.72
N VAL A 931 15.67 3.47 -32.66
CA VAL A 931 14.29 3.24 -33.13
C VAL A 931 13.34 2.99 -31.96
N TRP A 932 13.75 2.15 -31.00
CA TRP A 932 12.94 1.85 -29.82
C TRP A 932 12.78 3.03 -28.85
N ARG A 933 13.69 4.01 -28.88
CA ARG A 933 13.65 5.22 -28.03
C ARG A 933 12.82 6.35 -28.64
N LEU A 934 12.70 6.41 -29.98
CA LEU A 934 11.97 7.46 -30.69
C LEU A 934 10.59 7.78 -30.09
N PRO A 935 9.71 6.80 -29.77
CA PRO A 935 8.39 7.13 -29.25
C PRO A 935 8.44 7.82 -27.90
N ASN A 936 9.43 7.51 -27.06
CA ASN A 936 9.54 8.10 -25.73
C ASN A 936 10.27 9.46 -25.74
N GLN A 937 11.14 9.69 -26.72
CA GLN A 937 11.94 10.91 -26.82
C GLN A 937 11.16 12.06 -27.46
N PHE A 938 10.38 11.78 -28.51
CA PHE A 938 9.77 12.85 -29.32
C PHE A 938 8.26 13.01 -29.14
N LEU A 939 7.56 11.99 -28.64
CA LEU A 939 6.11 12.03 -28.52
C LEU A 939 5.70 12.41 -27.10
N ILE A 940 4.69 13.26 -26.97
CA ILE A 940 4.20 13.74 -25.67
C ILE A 940 3.16 12.74 -25.13
N THR A 941 2.11 12.45 -25.89
CA THR A 941 0.95 11.69 -25.37
C THR A 941 1.11 10.17 -25.46
N ASN A 942 0.57 9.46 -24.47
CA ASN A 942 0.60 7.99 -24.40
C ASN A 942 -0.14 7.31 -25.57
N LYS A 943 -1.13 7.97 -26.17
CA LYS A 943 -1.86 7.47 -27.34
C LYS A 943 -1.04 7.51 -28.62
N ILE A 944 -0.33 8.60 -28.87
CA ILE A 944 0.55 8.71 -30.05
C ILE A 944 1.73 7.74 -29.89
N LYS A 945 2.27 7.62 -28.67
CA LYS A 945 3.25 6.58 -28.30
C LYS A 945 2.77 5.17 -28.61
N ASP A 946 1.49 4.86 -28.34
CA ASP A 946 0.89 3.55 -28.60
C ASP A 946 0.76 3.27 -30.10
N ILE A 947 0.37 4.27 -30.91
CA ILE A 947 0.31 4.14 -32.37
C ILE A 947 1.70 3.86 -32.95
N SER A 948 2.70 4.67 -32.58
CA SER A 948 4.08 4.49 -33.02
C SER A 948 4.63 3.11 -32.64
N TYR A 949 4.40 2.66 -31.40
CA TYR A 949 4.78 1.32 -30.96
C TYR A 949 4.13 0.23 -31.82
N LYS A 950 2.84 0.33 -32.12
CA LYS A 950 2.12 -0.65 -32.97
C LYS A 950 2.63 -0.66 -34.41
N LEU A 951 3.00 0.50 -34.95
CA LEU A 951 3.56 0.62 -36.31
C LEU A 951 4.91 -0.09 -36.41
N ILE A 952 5.84 0.21 -35.50
CA ILE A 952 7.17 -0.44 -35.47
C ILE A 952 7.01 -1.97 -35.32
N HIS A 953 6.05 -2.40 -34.51
CA HIS A 953 5.75 -3.82 -34.32
C HIS A 953 4.90 -4.47 -35.42
N ARG A 954 4.48 -3.72 -36.45
CA ARG A 954 3.61 -4.19 -37.55
C ARG A 954 2.28 -4.79 -37.07
N ILE A 955 1.70 -4.21 -36.04
CA ILE A 955 0.40 -4.61 -35.48
C ILE A 955 -0.64 -3.50 -35.56
N TYR A 956 -0.29 -2.37 -36.20
CA TYR A 956 -1.26 -1.35 -36.58
C TYR A 956 -1.83 -1.71 -37.95
N PRO A 957 -3.15 -1.92 -38.09
CA PRO A 957 -3.75 -2.24 -39.37
C PRO A 957 -3.62 -1.06 -40.33
N SER A 958 -3.03 -1.28 -41.51
CA SER A 958 -3.15 -0.34 -42.64
C SER A 958 -4.44 -0.60 -43.41
N LYS A 959 -4.89 0.38 -44.20
CA LYS A 959 -6.05 0.26 -45.09
C LYS A 959 -5.93 -0.99 -45.97
N ASP A 960 -4.78 -1.16 -46.63
CA ASP A 960 -4.48 -2.33 -47.48
C ASP A 960 -4.51 -3.66 -46.72
N TYR A 961 -4.07 -3.69 -45.46
CA TYR A 961 -4.12 -4.91 -44.63
C TYR A 961 -5.55 -5.30 -44.27
N LEU A 962 -6.42 -4.32 -44.00
CA LEU A 962 -7.84 -4.58 -43.71
C LEU A 962 -8.58 -5.01 -44.98
N GLN A 963 -8.30 -4.37 -46.12
CA GLN A 963 -8.89 -4.69 -47.42
C GLN A 963 -8.47 -6.10 -47.89
N SER A 964 -7.18 -6.43 -47.80
CA SER A 964 -6.65 -7.74 -48.22
C SER A 964 -7.06 -8.90 -47.31
N LYS A 965 -7.22 -8.66 -46.00
CA LYS A 965 -7.54 -9.74 -45.03
C LYS A 965 -9.03 -9.98 -44.84
N PHE A 966 -9.85 -8.94 -44.96
CA PHE A 966 -11.28 -9.02 -44.66
C PHE A 966 -12.18 -8.71 -45.86
N SER A 967 -11.62 -8.36 -47.03
CA SER A 967 -12.38 -8.06 -48.25
C SER A 967 -13.49 -7.01 -48.04
N LEU A 968 -13.29 -6.12 -47.07
CA LEU A 968 -14.23 -5.05 -46.74
C LEU A 968 -13.69 -3.75 -47.32
N ASP A 969 -14.43 -3.14 -48.24
CA ASP A 969 -14.28 -1.73 -48.58
C ASP A 969 -14.76 -0.91 -47.38
N ILE A 970 -13.83 -0.65 -46.46
CA ILE A 970 -14.09 0.22 -45.31
C ILE A 970 -13.73 1.64 -45.75
N ASP A 971 -14.76 2.42 -46.09
CA ASP A 971 -14.65 3.86 -46.28
C ASP A 971 -14.61 4.52 -44.89
N THR A 972 -13.40 4.87 -44.43
CA THR A 972 -13.19 5.66 -43.21
C THR A 972 -12.73 7.07 -43.58
N SER A 973 -13.50 7.75 -44.40
CA SER A 973 -13.37 9.20 -44.61
C SER A 973 -13.60 9.97 -43.30
#